data_AF-A0A839F479-F1
#
_entry.id   AF-A0A839F479-F1
#
_cell.length_a   1.000
_cell.length_b   1.000
_cell.length_c   1.000
_cell.angle_alpha   90.00
_cell.angle_beta   90.00
_cell.angle_gamma   90.00
#
_symmetry.space_group_name_H-M   'P 1'
#
loop_
_entity.id
_entity.type
_entity.pdbx_description
1 polymer ?
#
loop_
_entity_poly.entity_id
_entity_poly.type
_entity_poly.pdbx_seq_one_letter_code
_entity_poly.pdbx_strand_id
1 'polypeptide(L)'
;MVARILVAGIAFALAHGLAAASEPLAAADAGGTTPVDYRQAQRDLYDALRASPSPRQQVLAGRLYFGEDETPSALRPKRADVVAQAARAVPQDAYVQWMAADTGSYTSSQCGPTRWPVAEVANLVRLEPGNAGALQYAVALAQARHDDAALDDALARMASATRADDHLGDEIAEWRTAYTAHPGANLSAMLWSEAPVGERALLGALQQTGYRSTPTEDALEAACKPDGDSERTWQRLGWCVDAGMLLARKGNSFALRETGLKMLTAAGATPADLADLQRQHDWLAANAANPMRNTDAFRDAPADVVSDWRNAKSEIAATGRRLARLGKPATPPTGWDAKRQEAEQASEEDAGERTWTTYSRELFEGMGADSDVRMRVLALAAAPMRAMLDAAASKKGGTGDAAETDATTALADFAAAHPDDAFVQWVAASEGDERARRNLQRLEPDNAAAWALSVEDAAIDRAQTLQHMASSTRYALHLKEAGEVWSAAAKKYPPPADLDLDGVAESSDATPTPPSDDDRAAMVAAMFAFTSTIQGVGSLSTISKACAEKSDTCAKIGRILSDRSDTLIGTRIGFMLLRKQDAMTADDTAKARRLDWWQAGMRSLSTPSEMGRYLRDALAHGETEALRLAMQRAGKLEPPADWQSPGEKQVALPSP
;
A
#
# COMPACT_ATOMS: atom_id res chain seq x y z
N MET A 1 11.90 10.94 -5.31
CA MET A 1 10.98 10.47 -4.24
C MET A 1 9.70 11.31 -4.22
N VAL A 2 9.77 12.63 -4.37
CA VAL A 2 8.60 13.55 -4.40
C VAL A 2 7.56 13.26 -5.49
N ALA A 3 7.94 12.99 -6.75
CA ALA A 3 6.97 12.62 -7.79
C ALA A 3 6.29 11.29 -7.50
N ARG A 4 7.04 10.32 -6.94
CA ARG A 4 6.51 9.07 -6.41
C ARG A 4 5.66 9.30 -5.17
N ILE A 5 5.97 10.26 -4.30
CA ILE A 5 5.18 10.65 -3.10
C ILE A 5 3.94 11.46 -3.50
N LEU A 6 3.93 12.19 -4.62
CA LEU A 6 2.76 12.92 -5.13
C LEU A 6 1.84 12.01 -5.93
N VAL A 7 2.38 11.13 -6.78
CA VAL A 7 1.60 10.12 -7.51
C VAL A 7 1.12 9.02 -6.56
N ALA A 8 2.02 8.46 -5.74
CA ALA A 8 1.59 7.61 -4.65
C ALA A 8 0.74 8.43 -3.70
N GLY A 9 1.02 9.69 -3.40
CA GLY A 9 0.18 10.53 -2.53
C GLY A 9 -1.23 10.79 -3.07
N ILE A 10 -1.44 10.89 -4.38
CA ILE A 10 -2.77 10.99 -4.99
C ILE A 10 -3.42 9.61 -5.03
N ALA A 11 -2.71 8.55 -5.43
CA ALA A 11 -3.22 7.18 -5.37
C ALA A 11 -3.51 6.72 -3.93
N PHE A 12 -2.72 7.18 -2.97
CA PHE A 12 -2.72 6.89 -1.54
C PHE A 12 -3.64 7.84 -0.81
N ALA A 13 -3.90 9.08 -1.23
CA ALA A 13 -4.97 9.94 -0.71
C ALA A 13 -6.34 9.58 -1.31
N LEU A 14 -6.39 9.04 -2.53
CA LEU A 14 -7.58 8.38 -3.06
C LEU A 14 -7.82 7.05 -2.32
N ALA A 15 -6.79 6.25 -2.04
CA ALA A 15 -6.92 5.01 -1.25
C ALA A 15 -7.09 5.23 0.27
N HIS A 16 -6.48 6.26 0.85
CA HIS A 16 -6.54 6.62 2.28
C HIS A 16 -7.65 7.61 2.60
N GLY A 17 -8.09 8.46 1.68
CA GLY A 17 -9.38 9.16 1.83
C GLY A 17 -10.53 8.17 1.91
N LEU A 18 -10.40 7.01 1.24
CA LEU A 18 -11.28 5.85 1.39
C LEU A 18 -11.01 5.06 2.70
N ALA A 19 -9.78 5.02 3.23
CA ALA A 19 -9.42 4.28 4.45
C ALA A 19 -9.63 5.07 5.77
N ALA A 20 -9.23 6.33 5.85
CA ALA A 20 -9.36 7.23 6.99
C ALA A 20 -10.81 7.60 7.30
N ALA A 21 -11.73 7.41 6.34
CA ALA A 21 -13.15 7.62 6.55
C ALA A 21 -13.83 6.59 7.48
N SER A 22 -13.08 5.63 8.03
CA SER A 22 -13.68 4.42 8.61
C SER A 22 -12.90 3.79 9.78
N GLU A 23 -12.51 4.62 10.76
CA GLU A 23 -12.30 4.20 12.17
C GLU A 23 -13.57 4.40 13.03
N PRO A 24 -13.74 3.65 14.14
CA PRO A 24 -14.85 2.72 14.29
C PRO A 24 -16.08 3.31 15.00
N LEU A 25 -17.27 2.97 14.49
CA LEU A 25 -18.44 2.71 15.33
C LEU A 25 -19.04 1.37 14.89
N ALA A 26 -19.35 0.56 15.89
CA ALA A 26 -19.70 -0.84 15.77
C ALA A 26 -20.94 -1.09 14.89
N ALA A 27 -20.86 -2.19 14.13
CA ALA A 27 -21.95 -2.96 13.53
C ALA A 27 -22.94 -2.22 12.60
N ALA A 28 -22.71 -2.35 11.28
CA ALA A 28 -23.66 -2.99 10.34
C ALA A 28 -23.26 -2.75 8.87
N ASP A 29 -23.20 -3.86 8.15
CA ASP A 29 -23.10 -4.18 6.73
C ASP A 29 -23.09 -3.12 5.59
N ALA A 30 -22.18 -3.45 4.64
CA ALA A 30 -22.23 -3.30 3.18
C ALA A 30 -21.74 -2.00 2.50
N GLY A 31 -20.53 -2.12 1.91
CA GLY A 31 -20.39 -1.87 0.46
C GLY A 31 -19.46 -0.77 -0.03
N GLY A 32 -18.26 -0.69 0.58
CA GLY A 32 -17.05 -0.10 0.03
C GLY A 32 -15.89 -0.73 0.79
N THR A 33 -14.72 -0.98 0.19
CA THR A 33 -13.56 -1.58 0.88
C THR A 33 -13.01 -0.60 1.92
N THR A 34 -13.72 -0.51 3.03
CA THR A 34 -13.36 0.19 4.27
C THR A 34 -12.38 -0.69 5.04
N PRO A 35 -11.61 -0.17 6.01
CA PRO A 35 -10.82 -0.97 6.95
C PRO A 35 -11.67 -2.01 7.69
N VAL A 36 -12.98 -1.79 7.83
CA VAL A 36 -13.93 -2.77 8.39
C VAL A 36 -14.11 -3.97 7.45
N ASP A 37 -14.23 -3.73 6.14
CA ASP A 37 -14.31 -4.79 5.12
C ASP A 37 -13.00 -5.59 5.04
N TYR A 38 -11.84 -4.93 5.15
CA TYR A 38 -10.57 -5.66 5.17
C TYR A 38 -10.42 -6.54 6.41
N ARG A 39 -10.71 -6.02 7.61
CA ARG A 39 -10.67 -6.83 8.84
C ARG A 39 -11.65 -7.98 8.76
N GLN A 40 -12.83 -7.76 8.21
CA GLN A 40 -13.81 -8.82 8.01
C GLN A 40 -13.31 -9.85 6.99
N ALA A 41 -12.79 -9.43 5.83
CA ALA A 41 -12.23 -10.33 4.83
C ALA A 41 -11.02 -11.13 5.36
N GLN A 42 -10.20 -10.55 6.23
CA GLN A 42 -9.12 -11.25 6.95
C GLN A 42 -9.67 -12.25 7.95
N ARG A 43 -10.74 -11.91 8.68
CA ARG A 43 -11.42 -12.82 9.62
C ARG A 43 -12.07 -13.98 8.89
N ASP A 44 -12.75 -13.71 7.77
CA ASP A 44 -13.36 -14.72 6.92
C ASP A 44 -12.30 -15.63 6.30
N LEU A 45 -11.16 -15.06 5.87
CA LEU A 45 -10.03 -15.84 5.41
C LEU A 45 -9.45 -16.71 6.54
N TYR A 46 -9.33 -16.20 7.76
CA TYR A 46 -8.89 -17.01 8.91
C TYR A 46 -9.86 -18.14 9.22
N ASP A 47 -11.16 -17.86 9.26
CA ASP A 47 -12.19 -18.85 9.51
C ASP A 47 -12.19 -19.93 8.41
N ALA A 48 -11.99 -19.53 7.14
CA ALA A 48 -11.84 -20.45 6.02
C ALA A 48 -10.55 -21.30 6.09
N LEU A 49 -9.40 -20.70 6.38
CA LEU A 49 -8.12 -21.41 6.51
C LEU A 49 -8.15 -22.40 7.68
N ARG A 50 -8.73 -22.00 8.81
CA ARG A 50 -8.92 -22.86 9.98
C ARG A 50 -9.85 -24.03 9.69
N ALA A 51 -10.93 -23.80 8.95
CA ALA A 51 -11.90 -24.83 8.57
C ALA A 51 -11.42 -25.71 7.39
N SER A 52 -10.34 -25.34 6.71
CA SER A 52 -9.82 -26.08 5.57
C SER A 52 -9.48 -27.53 5.96
N PRO A 53 -9.79 -28.52 5.12
CA PRO A 53 -9.36 -29.90 5.34
C PRO A 53 -7.85 -30.10 5.11
N SER A 54 -7.14 -29.10 4.56
CA SER A 54 -5.70 -29.15 4.31
C SER A 54 -4.92 -28.62 5.52
N PRO A 55 -4.12 -29.44 6.22
CA PRO A 55 -3.26 -28.95 7.29
C PRO A 55 -2.26 -27.89 6.81
N ARG A 56 -1.87 -27.92 5.53
CA ARG A 56 -1.02 -26.90 4.91
C ARG A 56 -1.68 -25.52 4.85
N GLN A 57 -2.99 -25.47 4.62
CA GLN A 57 -3.73 -24.20 4.67
C GLN A 57 -4.03 -23.79 6.11
N GLN A 58 -4.32 -24.75 7.00
CA GLN A 58 -4.55 -24.44 8.42
C GLN A 58 -3.35 -23.73 9.08
N VAL A 59 -2.12 -24.10 8.74
CA VAL A 59 -0.94 -23.41 9.29
C VAL A 59 -0.77 -21.97 8.79
N LEU A 60 -1.35 -21.61 7.63
CA LEU A 60 -1.38 -20.21 7.16
C LEU A 60 -2.23 -19.32 8.07
N ALA A 61 -3.23 -19.86 8.77
CA ALA A 61 -4.03 -19.09 9.73
C ALA A 61 -3.16 -18.49 10.85
N GLY A 62 -2.00 -19.08 11.12
CA GLY A 62 -0.99 -18.56 12.04
C GLY A 62 -0.38 -17.21 11.64
N ARG A 63 -0.40 -16.90 10.34
CA ARG A 63 0.26 -15.73 9.75
C ARG A 63 -0.64 -14.50 9.63
N LEU A 64 -1.96 -14.67 9.68
CA LEU A 64 -2.89 -13.54 9.60
C LEU A 64 -2.81 -12.71 10.87
N TYR A 65 -2.61 -11.39 10.74
CA TYR A 65 -2.56 -10.48 11.88
C TYR A 65 -3.92 -9.84 12.11
N PHE A 66 -4.45 -10.07 13.31
CA PHE A 66 -5.58 -9.36 13.87
C PHE A 66 -5.00 -8.50 14.98
N GLY A 67 -5.28 -7.19 15.00
CA GLY A 67 -4.73 -6.27 16.00
C GLY A 67 -4.95 -6.72 17.46
N GLU A 68 -4.29 -6.06 18.40
CA GLU A 68 -4.22 -6.47 19.82
C GLU A 68 -5.59 -6.60 20.51
N ASP A 69 -6.64 -5.96 19.97
CA ASP A 69 -8.00 -5.98 20.53
C ASP A 69 -8.75 -7.30 20.38
N GLU A 70 -8.24 -8.26 19.60
CA GLU A 70 -8.93 -9.55 19.43
C GLU A 70 -8.65 -10.51 20.59
N THR A 71 -9.55 -10.45 21.59
CA THR A 71 -9.59 -11.44 22.67
C THR A 71 -9.97 -12.82 22.09
N PRO A 72 -9.15 -13.87 22.29
CA PRO A 72 -9.46 -15.22 21.81
C PRO A 72 -10.83 -15.70 22.33
N SER A 73 -11.58 -16.42 21.48
CA SER A 73 -12.88 -16.99 21.85
C SER A 73 -12.98 -18.47 21.45
N ALA A 74 -14.00 -19.18 21.93
CA ALA A 74 -14.22 -20.56 21.49
C ALA A 74 -14.46 -20.68 19.97
N LEU A 75 -15.01 -19.63 19.35
CA LEU A 75 -15.24 -19.57 17.90
C LEU A 75 -13.98 -19.17 17.12
N ARG A 76 -13.05 -18.44 17.75
CA ARG A 76 -11.75 -18.05 17.18
C ARG A 76 -10.64 -18.36 18.18
N PRO A 77 -10.14 -19.61 18.17
CA PRO A 77 -9.06 -20.02 19.07
C PRO A 77 -7.79 -19.20 18.78
N LYS A 78 -6.81 -19.25 19.69
CA LYS A 78 -5.53 -18.58 19.43
C LYS A 78 -4.92 -19.16 18.15
N ARG A 79 -4.37 -18.29 17.31
CA ARG A 79 -3.67 -18.66 16.06
C ARG A 79 -2.66 -19.79 16.27
N ALA A 80 -1.87 -19.71 17.33
CA ALA A 80 -0.90 -20.74 17.71
C ALA A 80 -1.53 -22.12 17.99
N ASP A 81 -2.76 -22.19 18.49
CA ASP A 81 -3.45 -23.45 18.76
C ASP A 81 -3.89 -24.14 17.47
N VAL A 82 -4.38 -23.37 16.49
CA VAL A 82 -4.74 -23.86 15.15
C VAL A 82 -3.50 -24.43 14.46
N VAL A 83 -2.40 -23.68 14.45
CA VAL A 83 -1.14 -24.12 13.84
C VAL A 83 -0.63 -25.40 14.51
N ALA A 84 -0.63 -25.45 15.85
CA ALA A 84 -0.17 -26.64 16.56
C ALA A 84 -1.10 -27.85 16.36
N GLN A 85 -2.40 -27.65 16.19
CA GLN A 85 -3.33 -28.73 15.85
C GLN A 85 -3.04 -29.29 14.46
N ALA A 86 -2.87 -28.43 13.46
CA ALA A 86 -2.51 -28.83 12.10
C ALA A 86 -1.18 -29.61 12.09
N ALA A 87 -0.16 -29.12 12.80
CA ALA A 87 1.13 -29.80 12.90
C ALA A 87 1.05 -31.18 13.55
N ARG A 88 0.23 -31.36 14.60
CA ARG A 88 0.00 -32.68 15.23
C ARG A 88 -0.73 -33.66 14.32
N ALA A 89 -1.60 -33.17 13.43
CA ALA A 89 -2.35 -34.02 12.52
C ALA A 89 -1.47 -34.63 11.42
N VAL A 90 -0.39 -33.94 11.02
CA VAL A 90 0.55 -34.39 9.98
C VAL A 90 2.02 -34.23 10.40
N PRO A 91 2.50 -35.01 11.38
CA PRO A 91 3.89 -34.95 11.86
C PRO A 91 4.95 -35.31 10.79
N GLN A 92 4.52 -35.82 9.63
CA GLN A 92 5.34 -36.20 8.49
C GLN A 92 5.45 -35.13 7.38
N ASP A 93 4.70 -34.03 7.44
CA ASP A 93 4.75 -32.98 6.43
C ASP A 93 5.73 -31.87 6.82
N ALA A 94 6.88 -31.82 6.15
CA ALA A 94 7.96 -30.89 6.47
C ALA A 94 7.53 -29.42 6.41
N TYR A 95 6.70 -29.05 5.43
CA TYR A 95 6.18 -27.68 5.31
C TYR A 95 5.32 -27.30 6.52
N VAL A 96 4.41 -28.19 6.95
CA VAL A 96 3.55 -27.94 8.11
C VAL A 96 4.38 -27.81 9.39
N GLN A 97 5.37 -28.68 9.59
CA GLN A 97 6.26 -28.58 10.75
C GLN A 97 7.13 -27.31 10.69
N TRP A 98 7.60 -26.89 9.51
CA TRP A 98 8.32 -25.64 9.30
C TRP A 98 7.47 -24.44 9.72
N MET A 99 6.24 -24.33 9.19
CA MET A 99 5.33 -23.23 9.51
C MET A 99 4.99 -23.18 11.00
N ALA A 100 4.86 -24.34 11.65
CA ALA A 100 4.60 -24.41 13.07
C ALA A 100 5.81 -24.05 13.95
N ALA A 101 7.03 -24.36 13.49
CA ALA A 101 8.25 -23.88 14.12
C ALA A 101 8.38 -22.35 13.95
N ASP A 102 8.16 -21.84 12.74
CA ASP A 102 8.33 -20.42 12.40
C ASP A 102 7.32 -19.47 13.08
N THR A 103 6.16 -19.98 13.47
CA THR A 103 5.15 -19.23 14.25
C THR A 103 5.37 -19.36 15.76
N GLY A 104 6.34 -20.17 16.19
CA GLY A 104 6.70 -20.35 17.60
C GLY A 104 7.38 -19.13 18.21
N SER A 105 7.28 -18.99 19.53
CA SER A 105 8.01 -17.98 20.28
C SER A 105 9.29 -18.57 20.85
N TYR A 106 10.43 -17.93 20.58
CA TYR A 106 11.77 -18.33 21.03
C TYR A 106 12.36 -17.33 22.04
N THR A 107 11.58 -16.37 22.51
CA THR A 107 12.01 -15.37 23.50
C THR A 107 11.72 -15.87 24.92
N SER A 108 12.71 -15.78 25.81
CA SER A 108 12.56 -16.06 27.23
C SER A 108 12.14 -14.79 27.97
N SER A 109 10.85 -14.48 28.05
CA SER A 109 10.39 -13.49 29.04
C SER A 109 10.33 -14.14 30.43
N GLN A 110 10.39 -13.34 31.51
CA GLN A 110 10.24 -13.83 32.89
C GLN A 110 8.90 -14.55 33.16
N CYS A 111 7.93 -14.42 32.26
CA CYS A 111 6.66 -15.15 32.27
C CYS A 111 6.64 -16.40 31.37
N GLY A 112 7.75 -16.66 30.65
CA GLY A 112 7.89 -17.71 29.64
C GLY A 112 6.99 -17.50 28.41
N PRO A 113 7.31 -18.09 27.25
CA PRO A 113 6.34 -18.20 26.18
C PRO A 113 5.22 -19.16 26.61
N THR A 114 3.98 -18.88 26.17
CA THR A 114 2.83 -19.77 26.43
C THR A 114 3.09 -21.20 25.94
N ARG A 115 3.95 -21.39 24.93
CA ARG A 115 4.41 -22.70 24.44
C ARG A 115 5.63 -22.57 23.51
N TRP A 116 6.70 -23.31 23.78
CA TRP A 116 7.77 -23.57 22.80
C TRP A 116 7.33 -24.64 21.78
N PRO A 117 7.72 -24.54 20.49
CA PRO A 117 7.36 -25.49 19.43
C PRO A 117 8.23 -26.76 19.44
N VAL A 118 8.36 -27.42 20.60
CA VAL A 118 9.35 -28.50 20.83
C VAL A 118 9.15 -29.70 19.90
N ALA A 119 7.90 -30.16 19.80
CA ALA A 119 7.57 -31.35 19.01
C ALA A 119 7.68 -31.04 17.51
N GLU A 120 7.28 -29.83 17.12
CA GLU A 120 7.31 -29.32 15.76
C GLU A 120 8.76 -29.20 15.26
N VAL A 121 9.65 -28.61 16.06
CA VAL A 121 11.09 -28.54 15.76
C VAL A 121 11.72 -29.94 15.70
N ALA A 122 11.40 -30.84 16.64
CA ALA A 122 11.92 -32.20 16.61
C ALA A 122 11.47 -32.98 15.36
N ASN A 123 10.21 -32.83 14.96
CA ASN A 123 9.69 -33.45 13.73
C ASN A 123 10.36 -32.86 12.48
N LEU A 124 10.50 -31.54 12.41
CA LEU A 124 11.14 -30.87 11.28
C LEU A 124 12.59 -31.35 11.10
N VAL A 125 13.36 -31.38 12.19
CA VAL A 125 14.76 -31.84 12.17
C VAL A 125 14.88 -33.32 11.81
N ARG A 126 13.90 -34.16 12.18
CA ARG A 126 13.83 -35.56 11.77
C ARG A 126 13.51 -35.71 10.28
N LEU A 127 12.62 -34.88 9.74
CA LEU A 127 12.23 -34.89 8.33
C LEU A 127 13.33 -34.31 7.43
N GLU A 128 14.08 -33.33 7.92
CA GLU A 128 15.09 -32.61 7.16
C GLU A 128 16.46 -32.55 7.88
N PRO A 129 17.07 -33.71 8.22
CA PRO A 129 18.25 -33.75 9.09
C PRO A 129 19.51 -33.12 8.47
N GLY A 130 19.55 -32.95 7.15
CA GLY A 130 20.65 -32.34 6.40
C GLY A 130 20.34 -30.95 5.84
N ASN A 131 19.27 -30.30 6.31
CA ASN A 131 18.89 -28.95 5.92
C ASN A 131 19.27 -27.94 7.01
N ALA A 132 20.22 -27.05 6.73
CA ALA A 132 20.61 -26.01 7.68
C ALA A 132 19.45 -25.04 8.01
N GLY A 133 18.57 -24.76 7.05
CA GLY A 133 17.38 -23.93 7.28
C GLY A 133 16.43 -24.53 8.32
N ALA A 134 16.29 -25.86 8.36
CA ALA A 134 15.49 -26.55 9.37
C ALA A 134 16.18 -26.57 10.74
N LEU A 135 17.50 -26.77 10.76
CA LEU A 135 18.30 -26.87 11.98
C LEU A 135 18.39 -25.54 12.74
N GLN A 136 18.18 -24.41 12.08
CA GLN A 136 18.17 -23.09 12.71
C GLN A 136 17.14 -22.98 13.85
N TYR A 137 16.00 -23.68 13.75
CA TYR A 137 14.98 -23.72 14.80
C TYR A 137 15.40 -24.57 16.00
N ALA A 138 16.27 -25.57 15.80
CA ALA A 138 16.85 -26.34 16.90
C ALA A 138 17.86 -25.52 17.69
N VAL A 139 18.69 -24.72 16.99
CA VAL A 139 19.59 -23.74 17.62
C VAL A 139 18.78 -22.75 18.46
N ALA A 140 17.74 -22.15 17.88
CA ALA A 140 16.90 -21.19 18.59
C ALA A 140 16.21 -21.78 19.81
N LEU A 141 15.70 -23.01 19.71
CA LEU A 141 15.07 -23.72 20.83
C LEU A 141 16.07 -24.06 21.94
N ALA A 142 17.28 -24.51 21.59
CA ALA A 142 18.34 -24.80 22.55
C ALA A 142 18.79 -23.54 23.28
N GLN A 143 18.99 -22.44 22.55
CA GLN A 143 19.33 -21.13 23.10
C GLN A 143 18.26 -20.63 24.08
N ALA A 144 16.98 -20.68 23.69
CA ALA A 144 15.86 -20.25 24.54
C ALA A 144 15.74 -21.07 25.84
N ARG A 145 16.27 -22.31 25.85
CA ARG A 145 16.30 -23.22 26.99
C ARG A 145 17.57 -23.12 27.83
N HIS A 146 18.56 -22.34 27.37
CA HIS A 146 19.92 -22.37 27.91
C HIS A 146 20.51 -23.79 27.93
N ASP A 147 20.18 -24.61 26.92
CA ASP A 147 20.71 -25.96 26.75
C ASP A 147 21.94 -25.94 25.85
N ASP A 148 23.06 -25.69 26.51
CA ASP A 148 24.39 -25.57 25.93
C ASP A 148 24.82 -26.80 25.11
N ALA A 149 24.44 -28.00 25.53
CA ALA A 149 24.81 -29.24 24.83
C ALA A 149 23.95 -29.46 23.58
N ALA A 150 22.64 -29.17 23.67
CA ALA A 150 21.76 -29.20 22.51
C ALA A 150 22.11 -28.12 21.49
N LEU A 151 22.59 -26.96 21.96
CA LEU A 151 23.06 -25.88 21.12
C LEU A 151 24.27 -26.33 20.28
N ASP A 152 25.25 -26.97 20.93
CA ASP A 152 26.45 -27.50 20.26
C ASP A 152 26.10 -28.55 19.21
N ASP A 153 25.24 -29.52 19.55
CA ASP A 153 24.78 -30.55 18.60
C ASP A 153 24.09 -29.91 17.39
N ALA A 154 23.18 -28.96 17.62
CA ALA A 154 22.44 -28.29 16.56
C ALA A 154 23.38 -27.51 15.62
N LEU A 155 24.33 -26.75 16.16
CA LEU A 155 25.33 -26.01 15.38
C LEU A 155 26.26 -26.94 14.61
N ALA A 156 26.78 -28.00 15.24
CA ALA A 156 27.64 -28.98 14.58
C ALA A 156 26.92 -29.65 13.40
N ARG A 157 25.65 -30.01 13.58
CA ARG A 157 24.82 -30.59 12.51
C ARG A 157 24.54 -29.59 11.40
N MET A 158 24.26 -28.33 11.76
CA MET A 158 24.03 -27.25 10.80
C MET A 158 25.28 -26.97 9.95
N ALA A 159 26.47 -27.01 10.56
CA ALA A 159 27.75 -26.91 9.87
C ALA A 159 27.99 -28.08 8.90
N SER A 160 27.56 -29.29 9.28
CA SER A 160 27.68 -30.50 8.44
C SER A 160 26.58 -30.66 7.37
N ALA A 161 25.59 -29.75 7.36
CA ALA A 161 24.46 -29.83 6.43
C ALA A 161 24.92 -29.64 4.97
N THR A 162 24.15 -30.20 4.03
CA THR A 162 24.51 -30.16 2.60
C THR A 162 23.66 -29.19 1.79
N ARG A 163 22.51 -28.78 2.34
CA ARG A 163 21.56 -27.83 1.75
C ARG A 163 21.05 -26.83 2.79
N ALA A 164 20.51 -25.73 2.30
CA ALA A 164 19.96 -24.62 3.07
C ALA A 164 18.69 -24.14 2.36
N ASP A 165 17.59 -24.84 2.63
CA ASP A 165 16.30 -24.55 2.03
C ASP A 165 15.32 -24.09 3.11
N ASP A 166 14.53 -23.09 2.78
CA ASP A 166 13.24 -22.85 3.42
C ASP A 166 12.11 -23.35 2.52
N HIS A 167 10.91 -23.38 3.10
CA HIS A 167 9.69 -23.73 2.39
C HIS A 167 8.95 -22.48 1.87
N LEU A 168 9.65 -21.39 1.52
CA LEU A 168 9.02 -20.16 1.04
C LEU A 168 8.22 -20.38 -0.26
N GLY A 169 8.76 -21.18 -1.19
CA GLY A 169 8.05 -21.53 -2.44
C GLY A 169 6.76 -22.31 -2.19
N ASP A 170 6.78 -23.25 -1.23
CA ASP A 170 5.58 -23.99 -0.82
C ASP A 170 4.56 -23.03 -0.16
N GLU A 171 5.01 -22.10 0.68
CA GLU A 171 4.13 -21.13 1.33
C GLU A 171 3.47 -20.18 0.33
N ILE A 172 4.21 -19.67 -0.65
CA ILE A 172 3.67 -18.84 -1.73
C ILE A 172 2.61 -19.62 -2.53
N ALA A 173 2.84 -20.90 -2.79
CA ALA A 173 1.88 -21.75 -3.50
C ALA A 173 0.59 -21.94 -2.68
N GLU A 174 0.68 -22.18 -1.38
CA GLU A 174 -0.47 -22.33 -0.50
C GLU A 174 -1.25 -21.02 -0.33
N TRP A 175 -0.56 -19.88 -0.15
CA TRP A 175 -1.19 -18.56 -0.14
C TRP A 175 -1.89 -18.24 -1.44
N ARG A 176 -1.28 -18.58 -2.59
CA ARG A 176 -1.91 -18.38 -3.89
C ARG A 176 -3.17 -19.21 -4.03
N THR A 177 -3.19 -20.45 -3.55
CA THR A 177 -4.42 -21.26 -3.48
C THR A 177 -5.48 -20.57 -2.61
N ALA A 178 -5.10 -20.12 -1.42
CA ALA A 178 -6.00 -19.44 -0.50
C ALA A 178 -6.60 -18.15 -1.11
N TYR A 179 -5.78 -17.29 -1.71
CA TYR A 179 -6.25 -16.05 -2.34
C TYR A 179 -6.99 -16.27 -3.66
N THR A 180 -6.77 -17.39 -4.33
CA THR A 180 -7.61 -17.76 -5.47
C THR A 180 -9.02 -18.13 -5.01
N ALA A 181 -9.14 -18.84 -3.88
CA ALA A 181 -10.42 -19.19 -3.27
C ALA A 181 -11.11 -17.99 -2.59
N HIS A 182 -10.32 -17.04 -2.07
CA HIS A 182 -10.79 -15.88 -1.31
C HIS A 182 -10.20 -14.56 -1.86
N PRO A 183 -10.56 -14.16 -3.10
CA PRO A 183 -9.95 -13.00 -3.75
C PRO A 183 -10.21 -11.66 -3.04
N GLY A 184 -11.28 -11.56 -2.24
CA GLY A 184 -11.61 -10.36 -1.46
C GLY A 184 -10.67 -10.11 -0.28
N ALA A 185 -9.93 -11.12 0.19
CA ALA A 185 -9.04 -10.99 1.34
C ALA A 185 -7.62 -10.49 1.00
N ASN A 186 -7.36 -10.23 -0.28
CA ASN A 186 -6.06 -9.81 -0.79
C ASN A 186 -6.05 -8.28 -1.04
N LEU A 187 -5.40 -7.50 -0.17
CA LEU A 187 -5.27 -6.05 -0.36
C LEU A 187 -4.44 -5.68 -1.59
N SER A 188 -3.43 -6.49 -1.91
CA SER A 188 -2.55 -6.28 -3.06
C SER A 188 -3.31 -6.38 -4.38
N ALA A 189 -4.50 -7.00 -4.38
CA ALA A 189 -5.38 -7.04 -5.54
C ALA A 189 -5.77 -5.64 -6.03
N MET A 190 -5.62 -4.57 -5.24
CA MET A 190 -5.89 -3.21 -5.71
C MET A 190 -4.87 -2.74 -6.76
N LEU A 191 -3.58 -3.09 -6.57
CA LEU A 191 -2.50 -2.74 -7.49
C LEU A 191 -2.66 -3.44 -8.83
N TRP A 192 -3.04 -4.72 -8.82
CA TRP A 192 -3.22 -5.53 -10.05
C TRP A 192 -4.68 -5.94 -10.28
N SER A 193 -5.63 -5.07 -9.97
CA SER A 193 -7.08 -5.34 -10.01
C SER A 193 -7.59 -6.01 -11.29
N GLU A 194 -7.00 -5.66 -12.42
CA GLU A 194 -7.36 -6.17 -13.75
C GLU A 194 -6.69 -7.50 -14.09
N ALA A 195 -5.62 -7.84 -13.38
CA ALA A 195 -4.94 -9.09 -13.60
C ALA A 195 -5.89 -10.26 -13.26
N PRO A 196 -5.83 -11.36 -14.02
CA PRO A 196 -6.57 -12.57 -13.71
C PRO A 196 -6.40 -12.96 -12.24
N VAL A 197 -7.44 -13.55 -11.64
CA VAL A 197 -7.48 -13.91 -10.21
C VAL A 197 -6.20 -14.63 -9.77
N GLY A 198 -5.68 -15.53 -10.59
CA GLY A 198 -4.46 -16.28 -10.28
C GLY A 198 -3.18 -15.44 -10.21
N GLU A 199 -3.11 -14.31 -10.92
CA GLU A 199 -1.98 -13.37 -10.90
C GLU A 199 -2.08 -12.44 -9.69
N ARG A 200 -3.29 -11.93 -9.40
CA ARG A 200 -3.56 -11.18 -8.16
C ARG A 200 -3.25 -12.03 -6.93
N ALA A 201 -3.68 -13.30 -6.93
CA ALA A 201 -3.41 -14.23 -5.85
C ALA A 201 -1.91 -14.48 -5.64
N LEU A 202 -1.11 -14.50 -6.72
CA LEU A 202 0.35 -14.55 -6.60
C LEU A 202 0.90 -13.27 -5.95
N LEU A 203 0.48 -12.09 -6.39
CA LEU A 203 0.95 -10.84 -5.78
C LEU A 203 0.60 -10.77 -4.29
N GLY A 204 -0.62 -11.18 -3.93
CA GLY A 204 -1.04 -11.28 -2.53
C GLY A 204 -0.18 -12.26 -1.73
N ALA A 205 0.15 -13.41 -2.32
CA ALA A 205 1.07 -14.37 -1.72
C ALA A 205 2.47 -13.77 -1.52
N LEU A 206 3.03 -13.11 -2.53
CA LEU A 206 4.36 -12.48 -2.46
C LEU A 206 4.40 -11.38 -1.40
N GLN A 207 3.33 -10.59 -1.27
CA GLN A 207 3.21 -9.59 -0.21
C GLN A 207 3.16 -10.24 1.17
N GLN A 208 2.34 -11.28 1.37
CA GLN A 208 2.27 -11.99 2.64
C GLN A 208 3.60 -12.60 3.04
N THR A 209 4.40 -13.03 2.06
CA THR A 209 5.68 -13.66 2.33
C THR A 209 6.88 -12.72 2.33
N GLY A 210 6.72 -11.47 1.90
CA GLY A 210 7.82 -10.52 1.70
C GLY A 210 8.39 -9.90 2.99
N TYR A 211 7.55 -9.75 4.03
CA TYR A 211 7.93 -9.12 5.30
C TYR A 211 8.26 -10.15 6.39
N ARG A 212 9.36 -10.89 6.22
CA ARG A 212 9.78 -11.90 7.21
C ARG A 212 11.01 -11.47 7.98
N SER A 213 10.85 -11.38 9.29
CA SER A 213 11.90 -11.69 10.26
C SER A 213 11.73 -13.16 10.67
N THR A 214 12.78 -13.96 10.62
CA THR A 214 12.72 -15.29 11.24
C THR A 214 12.86 -15.11 12.76
N PRO A 215 12.08 -15.82 13.59
CA PRO A 215 12.22 -15.68 15.04
C PRO A 215 13.51 -16.33 15.58
N THR A 216 14.35 -16.88 14.70
CA THR A 216 15.58 -17.59 15.01
C THR A 216 16.83 -16.74 14.84
N GLU A 217 16.75 -15.60 14.14
CA GLU A 217 17.88 -14.72 13.83
C GLU A 217 18.65 -14.30 15.09
N ASP A 218 17.97 -13.74 16.09
CA ASP A 218 18.60 -13.27 17.33
C ASP A 218 19.31 -14.41 18.08
N ALA A 219 18.71 -15.61 18.07
CA ALA A 219 19.27 -16.77 18.76
C ALA A 219 20.52 -17.30 18.06
N LEU A 220 20.53 -17.32 16.72
CA LEU A 220 21.71 -17.68 15.92
C LEU A 220 22.83 -16.65 16.11
N GLU A 221 22.49 -15.37 16.06
CA GLU A 221 23.47 -14.29 16.27
C GLU A 221 24.08 -14.38 17.67
N ALA A 222 23.26 -14.62 18.70
CA ALA A 222 23.74 -14.81 20.07
C ALA A 222 24.64 -16.04 20.20
N ALA A 223 24.27 -17.17 19.59
CA ALA A 223 25.03 -18.41 19.64
C ALA A 223 26.39 -18.33 18.91
N CYS A 224 26.50 -17.42 17.94
CA CYS A 224 27.73 -17.24 17.15
C CYS A 224 28.62 -16.10 17.65
N LYS A 225 28.24 -15.39 18.71
CA LYS A 225 29.11 -14.39 19.34
C LYS A 225 30.16 -15.06 20.23
N PRO A 226 31.43 -14.63 20.17
CA PRO A 226 32.44 -15.11 21.11
C PRO A 226 32.08 -14.68 22.54
N ASP A 227 32.02 -15.64 23.46
CA ASP A 227 31.73 -15.44 24.89
C ASP A 227 32.96 -15.61 25.80
N GLY A 228 34.15 -15.82 25.22
CA GLY A 228 35.43 -15.94 25.92
C GLY A 228 36.45 -16.80 25.16
N ASP A 229 37.61 -17.05 25.77
CA ASP A 229 38.72 -17.78 25.13
C ASP A 229 38.67 -19.31 25.34
N SER A 230 37.49 -19.88 25.60
CA SER A 230 37.37 -21.31 25.85
C SER A 230 37.48 -22.14 24.56
N GLU A 231 38.05 -23.34 24.62
CA GLU A 231 38.11 -24.28 23.47
C GLU A 231 36.71 -24.56 22.88
N ARG A 232 35.71 -24.66 23.75
CA ARG A 232 34.30 -24.82 23.36
C ARG A 232 33.80 -23.64 22.54
N THR A 233 34.16 -22.42 22.94
CA THR A 233 33.81 -21.18 22.21
C THR A 233 34.43 -21.20 20.81
N TRP A 234 35.71 -21.59 20.68
CA TRP A 234 36.36 -21.70 19.37
C TRP A 234 35.71 -22.76 18.46
N GLN A 235 35.29 -23.89 19.02
CA GLN A 235 34.60 -24.93 18.26
C GLN A 235 33.22 -24.45 17.76
N ARG A 236 32.44 -23.77 18.61
CA ARG A 236 31.17 -23.14 18.24
C ARG A 236 31.35 -22.14 17.10
N LEU A 237 32.37 -21.29 17.18
CA LEU A 237 32.69 -20.33 16.13
C LEU A 237 32.98 -21.02 14.80
N GLY A 238 33.76 -22.12 14.81
CA GLY A 238 34.00 -22.92 13.61
C GLY A 238 32.71 -23.43 12.96
N TRP A 239 31.79 -23.99 13.77
CA TRP A 239 30.48 -24.44 13.26
C TRP A 239 29.62 -23.29 12.73
N CYS A 240 29.62 -22.14 13.42
CA CYS A 240 28.92 -20.94 12.97
C CYS A 240 29.45 -20.43 11.63
N VAL A 241 30.76 -20.46 11.41
CA VAL A 241 31.38 -20.08 10.14
C VAL A 241 30.92 -21.03 9.03
N ASP A 242 31.02 -22.34 9.22
CA ASP A 242 30.63 -23.33 8.20
C ASP A 242 29.13 -23.25 7.86
N ALA A 243 28.28 -23.13 8.88
CA ALA A 243 26.83 -22.97 8.72
C ALA A 243 26.48 -21.64 8.04
N GLY A 244 27.12 -20.53 8.44
CA GLY A 244 26.93 -19.21 7.86
C GLY A 244 27.34 -19.17 6.38
N MET A 245 28.46 -19.81 6.02
CA MET A 245 28.90 -19.95 4.63
C MET A 245 27.91 -20.76 3.78
N LEU A 246 27.35 -21.84 4.34
CA LEU A 246 26.34 -22.64 3.67
C LEU A 246 25.06 -21.83 3.40
N LEU A 247 24.54 -21.14 4.41
CA LEU A 247 23.35 -20.29 4.31
C LEU A 247 23.55 -19.13 3.32
N ALA A 248 24.65 -18.39 3.43
CA ALA A 248 24.93 -17.23 2.58
C ALA A 248 25.06 -17.61 1.09
N ARG A 249 25.63 -18.78 0.79
CA ARG A 249 25.85 -19.24 -0.60
C ARG A 249 24.66 -20.02 -1.17
N LYS A 250 24.06 -20.91 -0.37
CA LYS A 250 23.08 -21.89 -0.83
C LYS A 250 21.67 -21.66 -0.30
N GLY A 251 21.46 -20.67 0.56
CA GLY A 251 20.13 -20.24 0.98
C GLY A 251 19.23 -20.02 -0.24
N ASN A 252 18.08 -20.68 -0.25
CA ASN A 252 17.14 -20.64 -1.36
C ASN A 252 16.21 -19.41 -1.33
N SER A 253 16.22 -18.62 -0.25
CA SER A 253 15.58 -17.30 -0.11
C SER A 253 16.58 -16.21 0.27
N PHE A 254 16.16 -14.94 0.16
CA PHE A 254 16.99 -13.84 0.65
C PHE A 254 17.15 -13.87 2.18
N ALA A 255 16.10 -14.22 2.93
CA ALA A 255 16.15 -14.28 4.39
C ALA A 255 17.20 -15.28 4.92
N LEU A 256 17.30 -16.47 4.32
CA LEU A 256 18.33 -17.44 4.70
C LEU A 256 19.74 -16.94 4.36
N ARG A 257 19.92 -16.28 3.21
CA ARG A 257 21.23 -15.72 2.82
C ARG A 257 21.67 -14.60 3.76
N GLU A 258 20.74 -13.72 4.10
CA GLU A 258 20.95 -12.64 5.08
C GLU A 258 21.29 -13.22 6.47
N THR A 259 20.58 -14.25 6.91
CA THR A 259 20.89 -14.98 8.16
C THR A 259 22.31 -15.54 8.13
N GLY A 260 22.74 -16.14 7.01
CA GLY A 260 24.11 -16.63 6.84
C GLY A 260 25.16 -15.52 6.95
N LEU A 261 24.91 -14.35 6.35
CA LEU A 261 25.79 -13.18 6.47
C LEU A 261 25.86 -12.69 7.92
N LYS A 262 24.73 -12.56 8.61
CA LYS A 262 24.68 -12.17 10.04
C LYS A 262 25.44 -13.14 10.93
N MET A 263 25.30 -14.46 10.72
CA MET A 263 26.06 -15.47 11.46
C MET A 263 27.57 -15.32 11.26
N LEU A 264 28.02 -15.07 10.03
CA LEU A 264 29.44 -14.86 9.75
C LEU A 264 29.97 -13.59 10.41
N THR A 265 29.21 -12.49 10.38
CA THR A 265 29.55 -11.26 11.10
C THR A 265 29.62 -11.49 12.60
N ALA A 266 28.64 -12.20 13.19
CA ALA A 266 28.63 -12.53 14.61
C ALA A 266 29.85 -13.39 15.01
N ALA A 267 30.26 -14.31 14.13
CA ALA A 267 31.46 -15.12 14.30
C ALA A 267 32.79 -14.37 14.05
N GLY A 268 32.74 -13.06 13.77
CA GLY A 268 33.90 -12.19 13.64
C GLY A 268 34.42 -11.97 12.23
N ALA A 269 33.70 -12.40 11.17
CA ALA A 269 34.08 -12.11 9.79
C ALA A 269 34.04 -10.59 9.54
N THR A 270 35.10 -10.06 8.93
CA THR A 270 35.18 -8.65 8.58
C THR A 270 34.40 -8.36 7.30
N PRO A 271 34.06 -7.08 7.02
CA PRO A 271 33.45 -6.71 5.73
C PRO A 271 34.28 -7.15 4.52
N ALA A 272 35.61 -7.24 4.64
CA ALA A 272 36.47 -7.72 3.57
C ALA A 272 36.28 -9.23 3.31
N ASP A 273 36.12 -10.03 4.36
CA ASP A 273 35.88 -11.47 4.25
C ASP A 273 34.51 -11.78 3.59
N LEU A 274 33.53 -10.89 3.80
CA LEU A 274 32.16 -11.03 3.32
C LEU A 274 31.90 -10.36 1.98
N ALA A 275 32.84 -9.58 1.44
CA ALA A 275 32.61 -8.70 0.31
C ALA A 275 31.97 -9.40 -0.91
N ASP A 276 32.46 -10.58 -1.28
CA ASP A 276 31.92 -11.33 -2.42
C ASP A 276 30.54 -11.94 -2.14
N LEU A 277 30.27 -12.39 -0.92
CA LEU A 277 28.97 -12.93 -0.54
C LEU A 277 27.92 -11.81 -0.50
N GLN A 278 28.28 -10.69 0.10
CA GLN A 278 27.44 -9.50 0.16
C GLN A 278 27.14 -8.98 -1.25
N ARG A 279 28.15 -8.87 -2.12
CA ARG A 279 27.97 -8.47 -3.53
C ARG A 279 27.03 -9.40 -4.29
N GLN A 280 27.11 -10.71 -4.06
CA GLN A 280 26.18 -11.67 -4.67
C GLN A 280 24.75 -11.53 -4.13
N HIS A 281 24.60 -11.36 -2.82
CA HIS A 281 23.32 -11.13 -2.18
C HIS A 281 22.66 -9.86 -2.74
N ASP A 282 23.39 -8.74 -2.76
CA ASP A 282 22.85 -7.45 -3.16
C ASP A 282 22.50 -7.42 -4.65
N TRP A 283 23.29 -8.10 -5.50
CA TRP A 283 22.96 -8.26 -6.92
C TRP A 283 21.63 -8.96 -7.13
N LEU A 284 21.42 -10.06 -6.41
CA LEU A 284 20.17 -10.80 -6.48
C LEU A 284 19.02 -9.97 -5.93
N ALA A 285 19.22 -9.24 -4.82
CA ALA A 285 18.20 -8.39 -4.19
C ALA A 285 17.77 -7.25 -5.11
N ALA A 286 18.74 -6.54 -5.71
CA ALA A 286 18.52 -5.48 -6.70
C ALA A 286 17.85 -5.97 -7.99
N ASN A 287 17.74 -7.29 -8.19
CA ASN A 287 17.06 -7.92 -9.33
C ASN A 287 15.97 -8.91 -8.89
N ALA A 288 15.53 -8.87 -7.62
CA ALA A 288 14.58 -9.83 -7.07
C ALA A 288 13.30 -9.93 -7.90
N ALA A 289 12.76 -11.13 -8.07
CA ALA A 289 11.46 -11.35 -8.73
C ALA A 289 10.26 -11.02 -7.83
N ASN A 290 10.50 -10.70 -6.56
CA ASN A 290 9.48 -10.26 -5.63
C ASN A 290 9.36 -8.72 -5.67
N PRO A 291 8.22 -8.15 -6.10
CA PRO A 291 8.04 -6.69 -6.16
C PRO A 291 8.09 -6.01 -4.79
N MET A 292 7.92 -6.75 -3.69
CA MET A 292 8.11 -6.21 -2.33
C MET A 292 9.58 -5.99 -1.98
N ARG A 293 10.51 -6.70 -2.64
CA ARG A 293 11.96 -6.52 -2.45
C ARG A 293 12.59 -5.63 -3.51
N ASN A 294 12.09 -5.69 -4.73
CA ASN A 294 12.56 -4.86 -5.82
C ASN A 294 11.38 -4.18 -6.51
N THR A 295 11.23 -2.87 -6.30
CA THR A 295 10.14 -2.10 -6.88
C THR A 295 10.17 -2.07 -8.40
N ASP A 296 11.32 -2.27 -9.05
CA ASP A 296 11.37 -2.39 -10.51
C ASP A 296 10.63 -3.62 -11.02
N ALA A 297 10.39 -4.63 -10.18
CA ALA A 297 9.56 -5.78 -10.56
C ALA A 297 8.06 -5.43 -10.66
N PHE A 298 7.62 -4.26 -10.18
CA PHE A 298 6.27 -3.76 -10.49
C PHE A 298 6.14 -3.29 -11.95
N ARG A 299 7.26 -2.97 -12.61
CA ARG A 299 7.29 -2.56 -14.02
C ARG A 299 7.28 -3.75 -14.97
N ASP A 300 7.52 -4.96 -14.47
CA ASP A 300 7.38 -6.18 -15.25
C ASP A 300 5.90 -6.43 -15.58
N ALA A 301 5.63 -6.97 -16.77
CA ALA A 301 4.28 -7.43 -17.10
C ALA A 301 3.82 -8.48 -16.05
N PRO A 302 2.58 -8.41 -15.53
CA PRO A 302 2.09 -9.38 -14.55
C PRO A 302 2.26 -10.84 -14.97
N ALA A 303 2.05 -11.14 -16.26
CA ALA A 303 2.26 -12.46 -16.84
C ALA A 303 3.72 -12.95 -16.75
N ASP A 304 4.69 -12.04 -16.84
CA ASP A 304 6.11 -12.36 -16.70
C ASP A 304 6.45 -12.69 -15.25
N VAL A 305 5.95 -11.91 -14.29
CA VAL A 305 6.14 -12.20 -12.86
C VAL A 305 5.54 -13.57 -12.52
N VAL A 306 4.35 -13.87 -13.04
CA VAL A 306 3.72 -15.19 -12.88
C VAL A 306 4.57 -16.29 -13.50
N SER A 307 5.16 -16.04 -14.67
CA SER A 307 6.07 -16.99 -15.33
C SER A 307 7.32 -17.26 -14.50
N ASP A 308 7.94 -16.20 -13.97
CA ASP A 308 9.14 -16.27 -13.13
C ASP A 308 8.88 -17.13 -11.88
N TRP A 309 7.72 -16.96 -11.24
CA TRP A 309 7.32 -17.72 -10.06
C TRP A 309 6.69 -19.09 -10.31
N ARG A 310 6.22 -19.38 -11.54
CA ARG A 310 5.52 -20.64 -11.85
C ARG A 310 6.44 -21.84 -11.65
N ASN A 311 6.15 -22.69 -10.67
CA ASN A 311 7.00 -23.83 -10.28
C ASN A 311 8.41 -23.41 -9.85
N ALA A 312 8.62 -22.16 -9.44
CA ALA A 312 9.84 -21.77 -8.76
C ALA A 312 9.80 -22.40 -7.36
N LYS A 313 10.81 -23.22 -7.04
CA LYS A 313 10.90 -23.85 -5.71
C LYS A 313 11.33 -22.85 -4.62
N SER A 314 11.81 -21.67 -5.02
CA SER A 314 12.35 -20.68 -4.10
C SER A 314 12.41 -19.28 -4.73
N GLU A 315 12.59 -18.27 -3.89
CA GLU A 315 12.71 -16.87 -4.31
C GLU A 315 13.98 -16.61 -5.13
N ILE A 316 15.10 -17.27 -4.79
CA ILE A 316 16.33 -17.20 -5.59
C ILE A 316 16.14 -17.85 -6.97
N ALA A 317 15.37 -18.94 -7.08
CA ALA A 317 15.07 -19.57 -8.36
C ALA A 317 14.18 -18.68 -9.25
N ALA A 318 13.16 -18.02 -8.67
CA ALA A 318 12.33 -17.05 -9.38
C ALA A 318 13.17 -15.85 -9.86
N THR A 319 14.05 -15.33 -9.00
CA THR A 319 14.98 -14.23 -9.33
C THR A 319 15.94 -14.61 -10.46
N GLY A 320 16.47 -15.83 -10.46
CA GLY A 320 17.31 -16.33 -11.56
C GLY A 320 16.59 -16.38 -12.91
N ARG A 321 15.28 -16.71 -12.92
CA ARG A 321 14.45 -16.69 -14.14
C ARG A 321 14.20 -15.28 -14.63
N ARG A 322 13.89 -14.35 -13.71
CA ARG A 322 13.76 -12.92 -14.03
C ARG A 322 15.04 -12.37 -14.65
N LEU A 323 16.21 -12.62 -14.03
CA LEU A 323 17.51 -12.22 -14.58
C LEU A 323 17.72 -12.77 -15.99
N ALA A 324 17.43 -14.05 -16.22
CA ALA A 324 17.53 -14.66 -17.55
C ALA A 324 16.60 -14.00 -18.58
N ARG A 325 15.35 -13.72 -18.21
CA ARG A 325 14.37 -13.00 -19.05
C ARG A 325 14.86 -11.60 -19.42
N LEU A 326 15.46 -10.88 -18.46
CA LEU A 326 16.03 -9.55 -18.65
C LEU A 326 17.40 -9.55 -19.34
N GLY A 327 17.93 -10.72 -19.74
CA GLY A 327 19.27 -10.83 -20.35
C GLY A 327 20.43 -10.48 -19.40
N LYS A 328 20.19 -10.51 -18.09
CA LYS A 328 21.19 -10.18 -17.05
C LYS A 328 21.89 -11.46 -16.55
N PRO A 329 23.17 -11.38 -16.15
CA PRO A 329 23.88 -12.54 -15.62
C PRO A 329 23.34 -12.97 -14.25
N ALA A 330 23.41 -14.28 -13.96
CA ALA A 330 22.98 -14.83 -12.67
C ALA A 330 23.87 -14.41 -11.49
N THR A 331 25.07 -13.92 -11.75
CA THR A 331 26.04 -13.41 -10.77
C THR A 331 26.36 -11.95 -11.06
N PRO A 332 26.74 -11.15 -10.03
CA PRO A 332 27.11 -9.75 -10.24
C PRO A 332 28.24 -9.64 -11.28
N PRO A 333 28.10 -8.76 -12.29
CA PRO A 333 29.18 -8.42 -13.20
C PRO A 333 30.46 -8.01 -12.45
N THR A 334 31.62 -8.18 -13.09
CA THR A 334 32.89 -7.71 -12.53
C THR A 334 32.84 -6.21 -12.28
N GLY A 335 33.15 -5.79 -11.05
CA GLY A 335 33.11 -4.38 -10.65
C GLY A 335 31.72 -3.80 -10.39
N TRP A 336 30.67 -4.63 -10.41
CA TRP A 336 29.35 -4.22 -9.92
C TRP A 336 29.41 -3.95 -8.42
N ASP A 337 28.80 -2.84 -7.99
CA ASP A 337 28.73 -2.38 -6.61
C ASP A 337 27.32 -1.83 -6.35
N ALA A 338 26.66 -2.36 -5.32
CA ALA A 338 25.32 -1.96 -4.93
C ALA A 338 25.25 -0.45 -4.66
N LYS A 339 26.25 0.11 -3.99
CA LYS A 339 26.29 1.54 -3.65
C LYS A 339 26.39 2.42 -4.87
N ARG A 340 27.11 1.98 -5.91
CA ARG A 340 27.18 2.72 -7.17
C ARG A 340 25.82 2.70 -7.86
N GLN A 341 25.17 1.55 -7.94
CA GLN A 341 23.84 1.45 -8.55
C GLN A 341 22.81 2.28 -7.77
N GLU A 342 22.82 2.20 -6.44
CA GLU A 342 21.99 3.04 -5.57
C GLU A 342 22.31 4.52 -5.76
N ALA A 343 23.59 4.90 -5.92
CA ALA A 343 23.98 6.29 -6.18
C ALA A 343 23.57 6.77 -7.58
N GLU A 344 23.62 5.90 -8.59
CA GLU A 344 23.13 6.19 -9.95
C GLU A 344 21.60 6.37 -9.94
N GLN A 345 20.88 5.43 -9.33
CA GLN A 345 19.42 5.53 -9.15
C GLN A 345 19.03 6.74 -8.31
N ALA A 346 19.72 6.99 -7.20
CA ALA A 346 19.51 8.17 -6.38
C ALA A 346 19.89 9.45 -7.11
N SER A 347 20.87 9.45 -8.02
CA SER A 347 21.22 10.60 -8.84
C SER A 347 20.16 10.90 -9.89
N GLU A 348 19.61 9.86 -10.54
CA GLU A 348 18.49 9.99 -11.46
C GLU A 348 17.22 10.46 -10.73
N GLU A 349 16.95 9.90 -9.56
CA GLU A 349 15.83 10.28 -8.70
C GLU A 349 16.01 11.71 -8.14
N ASP A 350 17.21 12.08 -7.70
CA ASP A 350 17.57 13.44 -7.27
C ASP A 350 17.46 14.42 -8.46
N ALA A 351 17.74 14.00 -9.69
CA ALA A 351 17.56 14.84 -10.88
C ALA A 351 16.07 15.09 -11.14
N GLY A 352 15.25 14.04 -11.22
CA GLY A 352 13.80 14.19 -11.40
C GLY A 352 13.13 14.97 -10.27
N GLU A 353 13.56 14.75 -9.03
CA GLU A 353 13.08 15.48 -7.86
C GLU A 353 13.48 16.97 -7.87
N ARG A 354 14.69 17.29 -8.30
CA ARG A 354 15.12 18.68 -8.49
C ARG A 354 14.33 19.38 -9.59
N THR A 355 14.05 18.70 -10.71
CA THR A 355 13.22 19.25 -11.79
C THR A 355 11.81 19.55 -11.28
N TRP A 356 11.18 18.59 -10.56
CA TRP A 356 9.86 18.79 -9.95
C TRP A 356 9.82 19.91 -8.91
N THR A 357 10.81 19.97 -8.02
CA THR A 357 10.88 20.99 -6.96
C THR A 357 11.08 22.37 -7.55
N THR A 358 11.98 22.50 -8.53
CA THR A 358 12.25 23.78 -9.21
C THR A 358 11.01 24.25 -9.94
N TYR A 359 10.39 23.38 -10.74
CA TYR A 359 9.19 23.73 -11.49
C TYR A 359 8.02 24.12 -10.57
N SER A 360 7.75 23.34 -9.52
CA SER A 360 6.66 23.64 -8.57
C SER A 360 6.88 25.00 -7.87
N ARG A 361 8.13 25.32 -7.52
CA ARG A 361 8.47 26.62 -6.93
C ARG A 361 8.20 27.76 -7.90
N GLU A 362 8.69 27.66 -9.14
CA GLU A 362 8.46 28.67 -10.17
C GLU A 362 6.97 28.87 -10.47
N LEU A 363 6.22 27.76 -10.54
CA LEU A 363 4.77 27.77 -10.72
C LEU A 363 4.07 28.53 -9.58
N PHE A 364 4.37 28.20 -8.32
CA PHE A 364 3.72 28.83 -7.17
C PHE A 364 4.13 30.29 -6.99
N GLU A 365 5.39 30.64 -7.23
CA GLU A 365 5.85 32.04 -7.22
C GLU A 365 5.17 32.84 -8.32
N GLY A 366 5.09 32.28 -9.52
CA GLY A 366 4.39 32.85 -10.65
C GLY A 366 2.92 33.12 -10.35
N MET A 367 2.21 32.14 -9.77
CA MET A 367 0.81 32.26 -9.35
C MET A 367 0.62 33.28 -8.21
N GLY A 368 1.53 33.32 -7.23
CA GLY A 368 1.47 34.27 -6.11
C GLY A 368 1.68 35.72 -6.54
N ALA A 369 2.43 35.94 -7.63
CA ALA A 369 2.66 37.25 -8.24
C ALA A 369 1.62 37.62 -9.31
N ASP A 370 0.71 36.70 -9.67
CA ASP A 370 -0.31 36.95 -10.68
C ASP A 370 -1.33 38.01 -10.19
N SER A 371 -1.96 38.71 -11.13
CA SER A 371 -3.07 39.61 -10.83
C SER A 371 -4.39 38.87 -10.57
N ASP A 372 -4.53 37.64 -11.06
CA ASP A 372 -5.70 36.80 -10.81
C ASP A 372 -5.74 36.37 -9.34
N VAL A 373 -6.76 36.85 -8.62
CA VAL A 373 -6.96 36.55 -7.20
C VAL A 373 -7.08 35.04 -6.93
N ARG A 374 -7.55 34.26 -7.91
CA ARG A 374 -7.72 32.80 -7.79
C ARG A 374 -6.40 32.06 -7.92
N MET A 375 -5.47 32.53 -8.76
CA MET A 375 -4.11 31.99 -8.79
C MET A 375 -3.38 32.27 -7.48
N ARG A 376 -3.53 33.49 -6.95
CA ARG A 376 -2.91 33.90 -5.70
C ARG A 376 -3.40 33.07 -4.50
N VAL A 377 -4.70 32.82 -4.39
CA VAL A 377 -5.22 32.01 -3.26
C VAL A 377 -4.72 30.56 -3.31
N LEU A 378 -4.63 29.97 -4.51
CA LEU A 378 -4.08 28.62 -4.66
C LEU A 378 -2.58 28.56 -4.36
N ALA A 379 -1.82 29.60 -4.72
CA ALA A 379 -0.40 29.70 -4.36
C ALA A 379 -0.20 29.81 -2.84
N LEU A 380 -1.08 30.55 -2.14
CA LEU A 380 -1.06 30.63 -0.67
C LEU A 380 -1.39 29.28 -0.03
N ALA A 381 -2.43 28.59 -0.51
CA ALA A 381 -2.79 27.25 -0.02
C ALA A 381 -1.71 26.20 -0.34
N ALA A 382 -0.94 26.37 -1.42
CA ALA A 382 0.18 25.49 -1.75
C ALA A 382 1.47 25.80 -0.95
N ALA A 383 1.50 26.85 -0.12
CA ALA A 383 2.71 27.24 0.61
C ALA A 383 3.25 26.18 1.59
N PRO A 384 2.43 25.41 2.34
CA PRO A 384 2.92 24.30 3.15
C PRO A 384 3.58 23.21 2.30
N MET A 385 3.00 22.87 1.14
CA MET A 385 3.60 21.93 0.19
C MET A 385 4.94 22.45 -0.32
N ARG A 386 5.03 23.75 -0.65
CA ARG A 386 6.30 24.39 -1.04
C ARG A 386 7.35 24.27 0.06
N ALA A 387 6.99 24.58 1.31
CA ALA A 387 7.91 24.47 2.44
C ALA A 387 8.42 23.04 2.62
N MET A 388 7.54 22.04 2.46
CA MET A 388 7.92 20.62 2.46
C MET A 388 8.89 20.28 1.32
N LEU A 389 8.64 20.75 0.10
CA LEU A 389 9.52 20.55 -1.05
C LEU A 389 10.90 21.20 -0.84
N ASP A 390 10.92 22.42 -0.31
CA ASP A 390 12.16 23.14 0.01
C ASP A 390 12.95 22.44 1.12
N ALA A 391 12.26 21.90 2.14
CA ALA A 391 12.86 21.11 3.20
C ALA A 391 13.48 19.80 2.66
N ALA A 392 12.74 19.07 1.82
CA ALA A 392 13.21 17.83 1.17
C ALA A 392 14.47 18.09 0.32
N ALA A 393 14.47 19.16 -0.48
CA ALA A 393 15.62 19.53 -1.31
C ALA A 393 16.86 19.96 -0.49
N SER A 394 16.66 20.51 0.71
CA SER A 394 17.75 21.11 1.48
C SER A 394 18.68 20.11 2.21
N LYS A 395 18.32 18.81 2.28
CA LYS A 395 18.99 17.73 3.07
C LYS A 395 19.29 18.07 4.54
N LYS A 396 18.92 19.26 5.03
CA LYS A 396 19.09 19.73 6.40
C LYS A 396 17.71 19.79 7.01
N GLY A 397 17.40 18.87 7.92
CA GLY A 397 16.10 18.76 8.59
C GLY A 397 15.73 19.97 9.44
N GLY A 398 15.39 21.08 8.79
CA GLY A 398 14.81 22.26 9.40
C GLY A 398 13.37 21.99 9.82
N THR A 399 12.99 22.50 10.98
CA THR A 399 11.65 22.37 11.56
C THR A 399 10.65 23.21 10.76
N GLY A 400 9.68 22.57 10.11
CA GLY A 400 8.70 23.18 9.20
C GLY A 400 7.64 24.07 9.87
N ASP A 401 7.51 24.00 11.18
CA ASP A 401 6.37 24.54 11.94
C ASP A 401 6.18 26.07 11.82
N ALA A 402 7.27 26.82 11.66
CA ALA A 402 7.20 28.29 11.56
C ALA A 402 6.63 28.76 10.21
N ALA A 403 6.95 28.08 9.11
CA ALA A 403 6.49 28.46 7.77
C ALA A 403 5.00 28.12 7.55
N GLU A 404 4.50 27.10 8.23
CA GLU A 404 3.09 26.68 8.17
C GLU A 404 2.16 27.70 8.81
N THR A 405 2.51 28.20 10.01
CA THR A 405 1.69 29.18 10.75
C THR A 405 1.54 30.51 9.98
N ASP A 406 2.60 30.95 9.30
CA ASP A 406 2.60 32.17 8.50
C ASP A 406 1.72 32.02 7.24
N ALA A 407 1.71 30.85 6.60
CA ALA A 407 0.91 30.56 5.41
C ALA A 407 -0.60 30.57 5.70
N THR A 408 -1.03 29.91 6.78
CA THR A 408 -2.45 29.88 7.17
C THR A 408 -2.95 31.28 7.51
N THR A 409 -2.14 32.09 8.20
CA THR A 409 -2.50 33.49 8.52
C THR A 409 -2.61 34.34 7.25
N ALA A 410 -1.65 34.20 6.33
CA ALA A 410 -1.69 34.93 5.06
C ALA A 410 -2.90 34.54 4.19
N LEU A 411 -3.28 33.26 4.20
CA LEU A 411 -4.47 32.77 3.50
C LEU A 411 -5.77 33.34 4.12
N ALA A 412 -5.86 33.36 5.46
CA ALA A 412 -6.98 33.94 6.19
C ALA A 412 -7.14 35.45 5.90
N ASP A 413 -6.05 36.21 5.95
CA ASP A 413 -6.03 37.64 5.62
C ASP A 413 -6.41 37.90 4.16
N PHE A 414 -5.91 37.07 3.25
CA PHE A 414 -6.28 37.14 1.83
C PHE A 414 -7.77 36.88 1.64
N ALA A 415 -8.33 35.85 2.26
CA ALA A 415 -9.76 35.55 2.21
C ALA A 415 -10.60 36.69 2.81
N ALA A 416 -10.14 37.32 3.89
CA ALA A 416 -10.80 38.46 4.50
C ALA A 416 -10.86 39.69 3.58
N ALA A 417 -9.86 39.88 2.71
CA ALA A 417 -9.82 40.94 1.71
C ALA A 417 -10.71 40.66 0.48
N HIS A 418 -11.10 39.40 0.27
CA HIS A 418 -11.91 38.95 -0.87
C HIS A 418 -13.20 38.24 -0.43
N PRO A 419 -14.05 38.87 0.42
CA PRO A 419 -15.17 38.20 1.10
C PRO A 419 -16.32 37.78 0.16
N ASP A 420 -16.31 38.22 -1.09
CA ASP A 420 -17.33 37.96 -2.10
C ASP A 420 -16.87 37.01 -3.22
N ASP A 421 -15.64 36.50 -3.18
CA ASP A 421 -15.17 35.46 -4.11
C ASP A 421 -15.33 34.07 -3.49
N ALA A 422 -16.33 33.31 -3.95
CA ALA A 422 -16.67 32.00 -3.40
C ALA A 422 -15.52 30.99 -3.47
N PHE A 423 -14.69 31.04 -4.52
CA PHE A 423 -13.55 30.14 -4.67
C PHE A 423 -12.46 30.46 -3.65
N VAL A 424 -12.15 31.75 -3.46
CA VAL A 424 -11.22 32.18 -2.41
C VAL A 424 -11.71 31.76 -1.03
N GLN A 425 -13.01 31.94 -0.74
CA GLN A 425 -13.58 31.52 0.54
C GLN A 425 -13.55 29.98 0.69
N TRP A 426 -13.76 29.22 -0.39
CA TRP A 426 -13.68 27.76 -0.38
C TRP A 426 -12.29 27.26 0.00
N VAL A 427 -11.25 27.81 -0.62
CA VAL A 427 -9.85 27.41 -0.36
C VAL A 427 -9.48 27.69 1.10
N ALA A 428 -9.75 28.90 1.60
CA ALA A 428 -9.44 29.25 2.99
C ALA A 428 -10.30 28.46 4.02
N ALA A 429 -11.57 28.21 3.72
CA ALA A 429 -12.44 27.40 4.59
C ALA A 429 -11.98 25.94 4.68
N SER A 430 -11.43 25.38 3.59
CA SER A 430 -10.90 24.02 3.57
C SER A 430 -9.63 23.86 4.42
N GLU A 431 -8.90 24.95 4.61
CA GLU A 431 -7.73 25.07 5.51
C GLU A 431 -8.13 25.41 6.96
N GLY A 432 -9.44 25.40 7.27
CA GLY A 432 -9.96 25.62 8.62
C GLY A 432 -10.28 27.08 8.98
N ASP A 433 -10.26 28.02 8.02
CA ASP A 433 -10.65 29.40 8.33
C ASP A 433 -12.18 29.53 8.56
N GLU A 434 -12.50 29.81 9.81
CA GLU A 434 -13.86 29.96 10.33
C GLU A 434 -14.67 31.08 9.68
N ARG A 435 -14.02 32.21 9.36
CA ARG A 435 -14.68 33.36 8.76
C ARG A 435 -14.98 33.09 7.29
N ALA A 436 -14.03 32.49 6.58
CA ALA A 436 -14.16 32.09 5.20
C ALA A 436 -15.27 31.06 5.03
N ARG A 437 -15.37 30.10 5.95
CA ARG A 437 -16.47 29.11 5.96
C ARG A 437 -17.85 29.77 6.08
N ARG A 438 -18.01 30.75 6.98
CA ARG A 438 -19.27 31.51 7.10
C ARG A 438 -19.58 32.34 5.85
N ASN A 439 -18.56 32.99 5.27
CA ASN A 439 -18.73 33.73 4.02
C ASN A 439 -19.11 32.80 2.87
N LEU A 440 -18.49 31.64 2.77
CA LEU A 440 -18.80 30.61 1.78
C LEU A 440 -20.25 30.14 1.91
N GLN A 441 -20.71 29.81 3.12
CA GLN A 441 -22.11 29.42 3.36
C GLN A 441 -23.12 30.52 3.00
N ARG A 442 -22.74 31.80 3.14
CA ARG A 442 -23.53 32.94 2.68
C ARG A 442 -23.54 33.07 1.15
N LEU A 443 -22.40 32.85 0.51
CA LEU A 443 -22.24 32.96 -0.95
C LEU A 443 -22.85 31.77 -1.69
N GLU A 444 -22.79 30.58 -1.10
CA GLU A 444 -23.23 29.32 -1.67
C GLU A 444 -24.17 28.55 -0.73
N PRO A 445 -25.31 29.15 -0.30
CA PRO A 445 -26.22 28.50 0.64
C PRO A 445 -26.84 27.22 0.07
N ASP A 446 -26.84 27.07 -1.25
CA ASP A 446 -27.37 25.93 -1.99
C ASP A 446 -26.32 24.84 -2.32
N ASN A 447 -25.07 25.00 -1.87
CA ASN A 447 -23.99 24.04 -2.04
C ASN A 447 -23.79 23.19 -0.77
N ALA A 448 -24.11 21.90 -0.83
CA ALA A 448 -23.95 21.00 0.31
C ALA A 448 -22.48 20.88 0.77
N ALA A 449 -21.50 21.09 -0.12
CA ALA A 449 -20.08 21.06 0.24
C ALA A 449 -19.69 22.22 1.19
N ALA A 450 -20.29 23.41 1.04
CA ALA A 450 -20.03 24.54 1.94
C ALA A 450 -20.50 24.26 3.38
N TRP A 451 -21.57 23.48 3.52
CA TRP A 451 -22.09 23.04 4.81
C TRP A 451 -21.34 21.82 5.36
N ALA A 452 -20.81 20.95 4.49
CA ALA A 452 -20.03 19.77 4.88
C ALA A 452 -18.82 20.11 5.75
N LEU A 453 -18.17 21.26 5.49
CA LEU A 453 -17.04 21.79 6.28
C LEU A 453 -17.41 22.11 7.75
N SER A 454 -18.69 22.07 8.14
CA SER A 454 -19.18 22.35 9.48
C SER A 454 -19.70 21.13 10.25
N VAL A 455 -19.66 19.93 9.69
CA VAL A 455 -20.25 18.74 10.35
C VAL A 455 -19.48 18.32 11.62
N GLU A 456 -18.17 18.57 11.69
CA GLU A 456 -17.32 18.27 12.86
C GLU A 456 -17.27 19.37 13.90
N ASP A 457 -17.75 20.57 13.56
CA ASP A 457 -17.66 21.69 14.48
C ASP A 457 -18.63 21.53 15.64
N ALA A 458 -18.10 21.29 16.83
CA ALA A 458 -18.87 21.14 18.06
C ALA A 458 -19.65 22.41 18.45
N ALA A 459 -19.27 23.57 17.93
CA ALA A 459 -19.97 24.83 18.15
C ALA A 459 -21.22 25.00 17.27
N ILE A 460 -21.35 24.21 16.19
CA ILE A 460 -22.47 24.27 15.26
C ILE A 460 -23.42 23.10 15.52
N ASP A 461 -24.73 23.37 15.47
CA ASP A 461 -25.74 22.31 15.56
C ASP A 461 -25.61 21.38 14.34
N ARG A 462 -25.02 20.19 14.57
CA ARG A 462 -24.85 19.15 13.55
C ARG A 462 -26.16 18.82 12.84
N ALA A 463 -27.28 18.76 13.55
CA ALA A 463 -28.57 18.46 12.94
C ALA A 463 -29.00 19.59 11.99
N GLN A 464 -28.77 20.84 12.37
CA GLN A 464 -29.01 21.99 11.48
C GLN A 464 -28.11 21.95 10.24
N THR A 465 -26.82 21.65 10.38
CA THR A 465 -25.88 21.52 9.26
C THR A 465 -26.31 20.45 8.26
N LEU A 466 -26.68 19.25 8.75
CA LEU A 466 -27.18 18.18 7.89
C LEU A 466 -28.49 18.58 7.18
N GLN A 467 -29.33 19.38 7.84
CA GLN A 467 -30.58 19.85 7.26
C GLN A 467 -30.33 20.86 6.14
N HIS A 468 -29.35 21.75 6.32
CA HIS A 468 -28.90 22.65 5.25
C HIS A 468 -28.36 21.85 4.07
N MET A 469 -27.46 20.88 4.31
CA MET A 469 -26.96 19.99 3.27
C MET A 469 -28.08 19.25 2.53
N ALA A 470 -29.07 18.71 3.25
CA ALA A 470 -30.21 18.00 2.66
C ALA A 470 -31.16 18.91 1.85
N SER A 471 -31.10 20.22 2.08
CA SER A 471 -31.88 21.23 1.34
C SER A 471 -31.12 21.85 0.17
N SER A 472 -29.81 21.59 0.06
CA SER A 472 -28.96 22.06 -1.02
C SER A 472 -29.36 21.46 -2.38
N THR A 473 -28.97 22.14 -3.46
CA THR A 473 -29.30 21.73 -4.85
C THR A 473 -28.12 21.09 -5.56
N ARG A 474 -26.90 21.26 -5.03
CA ARG A 474 -25.64 20.74 -5.59
C ARG A 474 -24.63 20.36 -4.50
N TYR A 475 -23.60 19.61 -4.89
CA TYR A 475 -22.41 19.35 -4.08
C TYR A 475 -21.17 19.63 -4.94
N ALA A 476 -20.54 20.79 -4.79
CA ALA A 476 -19.37 21.16 -5.58
C ALA A 476 -18.16 21.41 -4.66
N LEU A 477 -17.07 20.67 -4.89
CA LEU A 477 -15.79 20.86 -4.19
C LEU A 477 -14.90 21.91 -4.86
N HIS A 478 -15.48 22.67 -5.81
CA HIS A 478 -14.75 23.63 -6.66
C HIS A 478 -13.59 22.99 -7.42
N LEU A 479 -13.66 21.68 -7.72
CA LEU A 479 -12.60 20.97 -8.43
C LEU A 479 -12.44 21.51 -9.85
N LYS A 480 -13.55 21.82 -10.51
CA LYS A 480 -13.55 22.40 -11.85
C LYS A 480 -12.87 23.77 -11.84
N GLU A 481 -13.26 24.65 -10.92
CA GLU A 481 -12.69 25.98 -10.75
C GLU A 481 -11.20 25.92 -10.42
N ALA A 482 -10.80 25.05 -9.50
CA ALA A 482 -9.38 24.78 -9.21
C ALA A 482 -8.65 24.28 -10.46
N GLY A 483 -9.26 23.36 -11.20
CA GLY A 483 -8.70 22.79 -12.41
C GLY A 483 -8.52 23.80 -13.54
N GLU A 484 -9.45 24.73 -13.71
CA GLU A 484 -9.35 25.84 -14.65
C GLU A 484 -8.18 26.77 -14.29
N VAL A 485 -8.06 27.13 -13.00
CA VAL A 485 -6.99 28.02 -12.52
C VAL A 485 -5.62 27.34 -12.63
N TRP A 486 -5.49 26.07 -12.20
CA TRP A 486 -4.27 25.30 -12.34
C TRP A 486 -3.90 25.04 -13.81
N SER A 487 -4.88 24.81 -14.69
CA SER A 487 -4.65 24.67 -16.13
C SER A 487 -4.14 25.96 -16.75
N ALA A 488 -4.72 27.10 -16.37
CA ALA A 488 -4.25 28.41 -16.82
C ALA A 488 -2.83 28.68 -16.31
N ALA A 489 -2.54 28.35 -15.06
CA ALA A 489 -1.21 28.47 -14.47
C ALA A 489 -0.19 27.58 -15.19
N ALA A 490 -0.49 26.29 -15.39
CA ALA A 490 0.39 25.35 -16.09
C ALA A 490 0.60 25.72 -17.56
N LYS A 491 -0.35 26.40 -18.23
CA LYS A 491 -0.13 26.95 -19.57
C LYS A 491 0.75 28.20 -19.58
N LYS A 492 0.61 29.05 -18.55
CA LYS A 492 1.42 30.26 -18.38
C LYS A 492 2.84 29.94 -17.94
N TYR A 493 3.01 28.88 -17.16
CA TYR A 493 4.26 28.34 -16.63
C TYR A 493 4.37 26.87 -17.06
N PRO A 494 4.73 26.60 -18.33
CA PRO A 494 4.72 25.26 -18.89
C PRO A 494 5.71 24.32 -18.17
N PRO A 495 5.33 23.06 -17.91
CA PRO A 495 6.24 22.08 -17.34
C PRO A 495 7.44 21.86 -18.27
N PRO A 496 8.68 21.79 -17.75
CA PRO A 496 9.86 21.64 -18.59
C PRO A 496 9.86 20.26 -19.27
N ALA A 497 10.51 20.16 -20.43
CA ALA A 497 10.39 18.99 -21.30
C ALA A 497 10.84 17.66 -20.63
N ASP A 498 11.76 17.75 -19.67
CA ASP A 498 12.35 16.68 -18.89
C ASP A 498 11.65 16.42 -17.55
N LEU A 499 10.54 17.13 -17.25
CA LEU A 499 9.72 16.82 -16.08
C LEU A 499 9.14 15.40 -16.23
N ASP A 500 9.56 14.49 -15.35
CA ASP A 500 9.07 13.11 -15.31
C ASP A 500 7.58 13.09 -14.92
N LEU A 501 6.73 12.89 -15.92
CA LEU A 501 5.29 12.72 -15.79
C LEU A 501 4.88 11.25 -16.00
N ASP A 502 5.83 10.34 -16.22
CA ASP A 502 5.55 8.94 -16.56
C ASP A 502 4.92 8.21 -15.38
N GLY A 503 5.16 8.67 -14.14
CA GLY A 503 4.42 8.19 -12.97
C GLY A 503 2.91 8.47 -13.01
N VAL A 504 2.45 9.49 -13.75
CA VAL A 504 1.01 9.84 -13.86
C VAL A 504 0.30 8.95 -14.88
N ALA A 505 1.05 8.41 -15.85
CA ALA A 505 0.55 7.52 -16.88
C ALA A 505 1.44 6.26 -16.90
N GLU A 506 1.17 5.33 -15.98
CA GLU A 506 1.78 3.99 -16.00
C GLU A 506 1.43 3.30 -17.33
N SER A 507 2.27 3.49 -18.35
CA SER A 507 2.09 2.87 -19.65
C SER A 507 2.91 1.59 -19.70
N SER A 508 2.26 0.48 -20.03
CA SER A 508 2.92 -0.80 -20.30
C SER A 508 3.57 -0.87 -21.69
N ASP A 509 3.43 0.18 -22.51
CA ASP A 509 3.94 0.19 -23.88
C ASP A 509 5.45 0.46 -23.92
N ALA A 510 6.18 -0.37 -24.68
CA ALA A 510 7.65 -0.33 -24.75
C ALA A 510 8.24 0.93 -25.41
N THR A 511 7.42 1.79 -26.01
CA THR A 511 7.81 3.08 -26.59
C THR A 511 6.65 4.09 -26.50
N PRO A 512 6.43 4.74 -25.34
CA PRO A 512 5.40 5.75 -25.21
C PRO A 512 5.68 6.92 -26.16
N THR A 513 4.67 7.38 -26.89
CA THR A 513 4.76 8.69 -27.55
C THR A 513 4.77 9.74 -26.44
N PRO A 514 5.72 10.69 -26.42
CA PRO A 514 5.75 11.74 -25.41
C PRO A 514 4.41 12.49 -25.38
N PRO A 515 3.87 12.82 -24.20
CA PRO A 515 2.66 13.62 -24.09
C PRO A 515 2.86 15.00 -24.75
N SER A 516 1.82 15.52 -25.39
CA SER A 516 1.85 16.89 -25.93
C SER A 516 1.97 17.92 -24.80
N ASP A 517 2.46 19.13 -25.07
CA ASP A 517 2.56 20.19 -24.05
C ASP A 517 1.22 20.45 -23.33
N ASP A 518 0.11 20.35 -24.06
CA ASP A 518 -1.24 20.44 -23.50
C ASP A 518 -1.63 19.24 -22.61
N ASP A 519 -1.17 18.02 -22.92
CA ASP A 519 -1.33 16.86 -22.04
C ASP A 519 -0.51 17.04 -20.76
N ARG A 520 0.73 17.53 -20.88
CA ARG A 520 1.61 17.77 -19.73
C ARG A 520 1.06 18.84 -18.80
N ALA A 521 0.60 19.95 -19.36
CA ALA A 521 -0.03 21.01 -18.57
C ALA A 521 -1.30 20.50 -17.86
N ALA A 522 -2.10 19.67 -18.52
CA ALA A 522 -3.28 19.05 -17.89
C ALA A 522 -2.91 18.05 -16.78
N MET A 523 -1.86 17.26 -16.95
CA MET A 523 -1.35 16.34 -15.93
C MET A 523 -0.91 17.07 -14.68
N VAL A 524 -0.08 18.12 -14.84
CA VAL A 524 0.35 18.98 -13.74
C VAL A 524 -0.85 19.66 -13.08
N ALA A 525 -1.74 20.24 -13.88
CA ALA A 525 -2.89 20.96 -13.35
C ALA A 525 -3.81 20.05 -12.54
N ALA A 526 -4.07 18.83 -13.03
CA ALA A 526 -4.85 17.85 -12.31
C ALA A 526 -4.17 17.40 -11.02
N MET A 527 -2.85 17.17 -11.04
CA MET A 527 -2.10 16.77 -9.84
C MET A 527 -2.30 17.77 -8.69
N PHE A 528 -2.20 19.07 -8.99
CA PHE A 528 -2.42 20.11 -7.98
C PHE A 528 -3.89 20.35 -7.66
N ALA A 529 -4.79 20.32 -8.64
CA ALA A 529 -6.22 20.49 -8.42
C ALA A 529 -6.81 19.41 -7.51
N PHE A 530 -6.46 18.13 -7.74
CA PHE A 530 -6.87 17.04 -6.86
C PHE A 530 -6.30 17.20 -5.46
N THR A 531 -5.03 17.59 -5.33
CA THR A 531 -4.43 17.82 -4.01
C THR A 531 -5.11 18.95 -3.24
N SER A 532 -5.46 20.06 -3.91
CA SER A 532 -6.18 21.17 -3.29
C SER A 532 -7.62 20.86 -2.88
N THR A 533 -8.23 19.83 -3.48
CA THR A 533 -9.61 19.41 -3.17
C THR A 533 -9.69 18.25 -2.18
N ILE A 534 -8.59 17.51 -1.97
CA ILE A 534 -8.49 16.41 -1.00
C ILE A 534 -8.78 16.88 0.43
N GLN A 535 -8.48 18.13 0.81
CA GLN A 535 -8.87 18.63 2.13
C GLN A 535 -10.40 18.67 2.33
N GLY A 536 -11.15 18.99 1.27
CA GLY A 536 -12.61 18.87 1.27
C GLY A 536 -13.12 17.42 1.40
N VAL A 537 -12.31 16.42 1.02
CA VAL A 537 -12.65 14.98 1.18
C VAL A 537 -12.69 14.58 2.65
N GLY A 538 -11.95 15.27 3.54
CA GLY A 538 -12.04 15.05 4.99
C GLY A 538 -13.50 15.11 5.48
N SER A 539 -14.27 16.09 4.99
CA SER A 539 -15.69 16.25 5.33
C SER A 539 -16.57 15.06 4.89
N LEU A 540 -16.20 14.35 3.82
CA LEU A 540 -16.98 13.20 3.33
C LEU A 540 -16.94 12.03 4.31
N SER A 541 -15.80 11.83 5.00
CA SER A 541 -15.72 10.86 6.09
C SER A 541 -16.65 11.21 7.23
N THR A 542 -16.68 12.49 7.60
CA THR A 542 -17.53 13.00 8.66
C THR A 542 -18.99 12.82 8.31
N ILE A 543 -19.39 13.13 7.07
CA ILE A 543 -20.76 12.95 6.60
C ILE A 543 -21.18 11.49 6.77
N SER A 544 -20.33 10.53 6.37
CA SER A 544 -20.61 9.10 6.54
C SER A 544 -20.81 8.69 8.01
N LYS A 545 -20.01 9.27 8.92
CA LYS A 545 -20.12 9.07 10.37
C LYS A 545 -21.38 9.72 10.94
N ALA A 546 -21.69 10.96 10.54
CA ALA A 546 -22.88 11.68 10.97
C ALA A 546 -24.17 11.01 10.46
N CYS A 547 -24.10 10.35 9.31
CA CYS A 547 -25.17 9.54 8.73
C CYS A 547 -25.03 8.04 9.08
N ALA A 548 -24.57 7.73 10.29
CA ALA A 548 -24.53 6.37 10.80
C ALA A 548 -25.93 5.77 10.96
N GLU A 549 -26.86 6.55 11.47
CA GLU A 549 -28.24 6.14 11.70
C GLU A 549 -29.13 6.42 10.49
N LYS A 550 -30.22 5.66 10.38
CA LYS A 550 -31.19 5.84 9.29
C LYS A 550 -31.97 7.15 9.49
N SER A 551 -31.96 8.02 8.49
CA SER A 551 -32.73 9.25 8.46
C SER A 551 -33.02 9.74 7.04
N ASP A 552 -34.19 10.35 6.85
CA ASP A 552 -34.57 10.98 5.58
C ASP A 552 -33.60 12.09 5.15
N THR A 553 -33.01 12.81 6.13
CA THR A 553 -31.98 13.80 5.89
C THR A 553 -30.77 13.18 5.20
N CYS A 554 -30.25 12.07 5.74
CA CYS A 554 -29.08 11.41 5.17
C CYS A 554 -29.35 10.76 3.82
N ALA A 555 -30.57 10.25 3.59
CA ALA A 555 -30.97 9.81 2.25
C ALA A 555 -30.97 10.97 1.24
N LYS A 556 -31.49 12.15 1.61
CA LYS A 556 -31.45 13.35 0.75
C LYS A 556 -30.04 13.84 0.47
N ILE A 557 -29.17 13.85 1.48
CA ILE A 557 -27.74 14.14 1.31
C ILE A 557 -27.14 13.13 0.31
N GLY A 558 -27.40 11.83 0.50
CA GLY A 558 -26.97 10.78 -0.42
C GLY A 558 -27.37 11.04 -1.87
N ARG A 559 -28.61 11.50 -2.11
CA ARG A 559 -29.10 11.90 -3.45
C ARG A 559 -28.32 13.07 -4.04
N ILE A 560 -28.10 14.11 -3.25
CA ILE A 560 -27.36 15.29 -3.72
C ILE A 560 -25.93 14.90 -4.11
N LEU A 561 -25.26 14.11 -3.27
CA LEU A 561 -23.91 13.62 -3.58
C LEU A 561 -23.90 12.71 -4.82
N SER A 562 -24.83 11.76 -4.95
CA SER A 562 -24.83 10.79 -6.07
C SER A 562 -25.23 11.41 -7.40
N ASP A 563 -26.17 12.36 -7.41
CA ASP A 563 -26.70 12.95 -8.65
C ASP A 563 -26.06 14.30 -9.01
N ARG A 564 -25.48 15.02 -8.02
CA ARG A 564 -25.07 16.43 -8.17
C ARG A 564 -23.65 16.72 -7.66
N SER A 565 -22.82 15.71 -7.48
CA SER A 565 -21.39 15.92 -7.22
C SER A 565 -20.58 16.11 -8.50
N ASP A 566 -19.64 17.05 -8.47
CA ASP A 566 -18.64 17.28 -9.52
C ASP A 566 -17.42 16.34 -9.41
N THR A 567 -17.32 15.56 -8.33
CA THR A 567 -16.22 14.63 -8.08
C THR A 567 -16.70 13.18 -8.07
N LEU A 568 -15.80 12.26 -8.44
CA LEU A 568 -16.09 10.84 -8.44
C LEU A 568 -16.27 10.33 -7.00
N ILE A 569 -15.44 10.81 -6.08
CA ILE A 569 -15.50 10.43 -4.66
C ILE A 569 -16.82 10.87 -4.01
N GLY A 570 -17.28 12.10 -4.26
CA GLY A 570 -18.58 12.56 -3.78
C GLY A 570 -19.73 11.71 -4.33
N THR A 571 -19.71 11.43 -5.64
CA THR A 571 -20.70 10.57 -6.30
C THR A 571 -20.79 9.18 -5.65
N ARG A 572 -19.64 8.52 -5.40
CA ARG A 572 -19.59 7.20 -4.76
C ARG A 572 -20.13 7.24 -3.34
N ILE A 573 -19.75 8.26 -2.57
CA ILE A 573 -20.21 8.41 -1.19
C ILE A 573 -21.72 8.64 -1.15
N GLY A 574 -22.28 9.36 -2.13
CA GLY A 574 -23.72 9.45 -2.33
C GLY A 574 -24.39 8.08 -2.45
N PHE A 575 -23.90 7.21 -3.35
CA PHE A 575 -24.45 5.85 -3.49
C PHE A 575 -24.27 5.00 -2.23
N MET A 576 -23.13 5.11 -1.54
CA MET A 576 -22.90 4.43 -0.27
C MET A 576 -23.89 4.88 0.80
N LEU A 577 -24.13 6.19 0.93
CA LEU A 577 -25.14 6.73 1.85
C LEU A 577 -26.53 6.22 1.47
N LEU A 578 -26.94 6.29 0.20
CA LEU A 578 -28.23 5.77 -0.23
C LEU A 578 -28.41 4.29 0.13
N ARG A 579 -27.37 3.47 -0.01
CA ARG A 579 -27.40 2.06 0.38
C ARG A 579 -27.57 1.89 1.88
N LYS A 580 -26.74 2.57 2.68
CA LYS A 580 -26.79 2.52 4.15
C LYS A 580 -28.14 2.95 4.71
N GLN A 581 -28.82 3.85 4.00
CA GLN A 581 -30.12 4.39 4.36
C GLN A 581 -31.29 3.56 3.81
N ASP A 582 -31.04 2.42 3.16
CA ASP A 582 -32.03 1.62 2.42
C ASP A 582 -32.88 2.45 1.43
N ALA A 583 -32.27 3.48 0.86
CA ALA A 583 -32.91 4.48 -0.01
C ALA A 583 -32.50 4.36 -1.48
N MET A 584 -31.79 3.30 -1.85
CA MET A 584 -31.44 3.01 -3.25
C MET A 584 -32.67 2.58 -4.05
N THR A 585 -32.86 3.22 -5.20
CA THR A 585 -33.81 2.80 -6.23
C THR A 585 -33.11 1.90 -7.26
N ALA A 586 -33.90 1.32 -8.16
CA ALA A 586 -33.36 0.59 -9.30
C ALA A 586 -32.49 1.48 -10.22
N ASP A 587 -32.86 2.75 -10.39
CA ASP A 587 -32.05 3.71 -11.17
C ASP A 587 -30.70 4.00 -10.50
N ASP A 588 -30.67 4.14 -9.18
CA ASP A 588 -29.41 4.33 -8.44
C ASP A 588 -28.50 3.11 -8.55
N THR A 589 -29.09 1.92 -8.49
CA THR A 589 -28.35 0.67 -8.66
C THR A 589 -27.72 0.60 -10.05
N ALA A 590 -28.48 0.97 -11.10
CA ALA A 590 -27.97 1.03 -12.46
C ALA A 590 -26.88 2.11 -12.64
N LYS A 591 -27.05 3.30 -12.05
CA LYS A 591 -26.03 4.37 -12.07
C LYS A 591 -24.76 3.97 -11.33
N ALA A 592 -24.86 3.41 -10.13
CA ALA A 592 -23.73 2.92 -9.35
C ALA A 592 -22.96 1.83 -10.12
N ARG A 593 -23.69 0.88 -10.73
CA ARG A 593 -23.10 -0.15 -11.58
C ARG A 593 -22.35 0.43 -12.78
N ARG A 594 -22.93 1.43 -13.47
CA ARG A 594 -22.24 2.14 -14.57
C ARG A 594 -20.98 2.85 -14.08
N LEU A 595 -21.04 3.52 -12.94
CA LEU A 595 -19.88 4.22 -12.37
C LEU A 595 -18.74 3.26 -12.05
N ASP A 596 -19.04 2.14 -11.39
CA ASP A 596 -18.05 1.10 -11.08
C ASP A 596 -17.45 0.50 -12.37
N TRP A 597 -18.26 0.32 -13.41
CA TRP A 597 -17.80 -0.14 -14.73
C TRP A 597 -16.87 0.86 -15.39
N TRP A 598 -17.23 2.15 -15.38
CA TRP A 598 -16.38 3.18 -15.96
C TRP A 598 -15.04 3.30 -15.25
N GLN A 599 -15.03 3.21 -13.92
CA GLN A 599 -13.80 3.21 -13.14
C GLN A 599 -12.91 2.01 -13.44
N ALA A 600 -13.51 0.82 -13.59
CA ALA A 600 -12.77 -0.35 -14.04
C ALA A 600 -12.16 -0.11 -15.43
N GLY A 601 -12.92 0.51 -16.34
CA GLY A 601 -12.43 0.89 -17.66
C GLY A 601 -11.37 2.00 -17.66
N MET A 602 -11.28 2.83 -16.62
CA MET A 602 -10.32 3.94 -16.56
C MET A 602 -8.86 3.46 -16.57
N ARG A 603 -8.61 2.25 -16.05
CA ARG A 603 -7.29 1.61 -16.10
C ARG A 603 -6.90 1.18 -17.51
N SER A 604 -7.87 1.02 -18.42
CA SER A 604 -7.60 0.80 -19.85
C SER A 604 -7.20 2.05 -20.62
N LEU A 605 -7.09 3.21 -19.97
CA LEU A 605 -6.44 4.40 -20.52
C LEU A 605 -4.91 4.18 -20.42
N SER A 606 -4.38 3.33 -21.29
CA SER A 606 -3.00 2.79 -21.19
C SER A 606 -1.95 3.73 -21.77
N THR A 607 -2.36 4.83 -22.41
CA THR A 607 -1.44 5.80 -23.00
C THR A 607 -1.43 7.12 -22.24
N PRO A 608 -0.26 7.81 -22.14
CA PRO A 608 -0.19 9.17 -21.60
C PRO A 608 -1.17 10.15 -22.27
N SER A 609 -1.42 9.99 -23.57
CA SER A 609 -2.36 10.84 -24.30
C SER A 609 -3.83 10.65 -23.89
N GLU A 610 -4.24 9.42 -23.58
CA GLU A 610 -5.59 9.12 -23.13
C GLU A 610 -5.81 9.61 -21.71
N MET A 611 -4.82 9.42 -20.84
CA MET A 611 -4.82 9.98 -19.49
C MET A 611 -4.85 11.51 -19.54
N GLY A 612 -3.98 12.15 -20.31
CA GLY A 612 -3.97 13.61 -20.49
C GLY A 612 -5.31 14.15 -21.01
N ARG A 613 -5.99 13.42 -21.90
CA ARG A 613 -7.33 13.76 -22.37
C ARG A 613 -8.40 13.59 -21.29
N TYR A 614 -8.37 12.50 -20.53
CA TYR A 614 -9.27 12.31 -19.39
C TYR A 614 -9.11 13.43 -18.36
N LEU A 615 -7.87 13.79 -18.03
CA LEU A 615 -7.57 14.87 -17.08
C LEU A 615 -8.07 16.21 -17.59
N ARG A 616 -7.89 16.54 -18.88
CA ARG A 616 -8.51 17.75 -19.46
C ARG A 616 -10.03 17.76 -19.33
N ASP A 617 -10.68 16.64 -19.62
CA ASP A 617 -12.13 16.54 -19.47
C ASP A 617 -12.55 16.69 -17.99
N ALA A 618 -11.76 16.15 -17.05
CA ALA A 618 -12.03 16.23 -15.62
C ALA A 618 -11.96 17.68 -15.12
N LEU A 619 -10.94 18.42 -15.58
CA LEU A 619 -10.78 19.84 -15.25
C LEU A 619 -11.87 20.71 -15.92
N ALA A 620 -12.40 20.31 -17.08
CA ALA A 620 -13.42 21.07 -17.80
C ALA A 620 -14.87 20.76 -17.34
N HIS A 621 -15.15 19.53 -16.92
CA HIS A 621 -16.51 19.02 -16.75
C HIS A 621 -16.79 18.34 -15.39
N GLY A 622 -15.76 18.14 -14.56
CA GLY A 622 -15.83 17.29 -13.37
C GLY A 622 -15.48 15.83 -13.66
N GLU A 623 -15.07 15.09 -12.62
CA GLU A 623 -14.48 13.75 -12.79
C GLU A 623 -15.46 12.72 -13.34
N THR A 624 -16.71 12.74 -12.87
CA THR A 624 -17.74 11.77 -13.28
C THR A 624 -18.08 11.91 -14.77
N GLU A 625 -18.20 13.15 -15.26
CA GLU A 625 -18.48 13.41 -16.67
C GLU A 625 -17.27 13.12 -17.56
N ALA A 626 -16.06 13.45 -17.10
CA ALA A 626 -14.83 13.09 -17.79
C ALA A 626 -14.68 11.59 -17.94
N LEU A 627 -15.05 10.84 -16.89
CA LEU A 627 -15.04 9.40 -16.91
C LEU A 627 -16.06 8.84 -17.90
N ARG A 628 -17.28 9.41 -17.94
CA ARG A 628 -18.31 9.08 -18.94
C ARG A 628 -17.80 9.34 -20.37
N LEU A 629 -17.16 10.48 -20.62
CA LEU A 629 -16.59 10.85 -21.92
C LEU A 629 -15.45 9.91 -22.33
N ALA A 630 -14.56 9.55 -21.40
CA ALA A 630 -13.50 8.59 -21.62
C ALA A 630 -14.06 7.22 -22.02
N MET A 631 -15.08 6.75 -21.31
CA MET A 631 -15.74 5.47 -21.62
C MET A 631 -16.55 5.51 -22.91
N GLN A 632 -17.16 6.64 -23.24
CA GLN A 632 -17.81 6.84 -24.53
C GLN A 632 -16.80 6.71 -25.68
N ARG A 633 -15.62 7.32 -25.55
CA ARG A 633 -14.53 7.20 -26.55
C ARG A 633 -13.99 5.78 -26.66
N ALA A 634 -13.94 5.05 -25.55
CA ALA A 634 -13.53 3.65 -25.52
C ALA A 634 -14.61 2.67 -26.03
N GLY A 635 -15.82 3.15 -26.35
CA GLY A 635 -16.95 2.28 -26.70
C GLY A 635 -17.46 1.42 -25.54
N LYS A 636 -17.17 1.84 -24.29
CA LYS A 636 -17.48 1.13 -23.03
C LYS A 636 -18.48 1.92 -22.17
N LEU A 637 -19.43 2.63 -22.77
CA LEU A 637 -20.34 3.49 -22.01
C LEU A 637 -21.31 2.71 -21.11
N GLU A 638 -21.74 1.53 -21.53
CA GLU A 638 -22.66 0.69 -20.76
C GLU A 638 -21.95 -0.61 -20.32
N PRO A 639 -22.12 -1.06 -19.06
CA PRO A 639 -21.60 -2.34 -18.62
C PRO A 639 -22.27 -3.49 -19.41
N PRO A 640 -21.51 -4.52 -19.82
CA PRO A 640 -22.10 -5.75 -20.34
C PRO A 640 -23.16 -6.32 -19.39
N ALA A 641 -24.21 -6.95 -19.92
CA ALA A 641 -25.32 -7.46 -19.11
C ALA A 641 -24.85 -8.46 -18.02
N ASP A 642 -23.82 -9.23 -18.32
CA ASP A 642 -23.15 -10.21 -17.46
C ASP A 642 -22.06 -9.62 -16.55
N TRP A 643 -21.68 -8.35 -16.74
CA TRP A 643 -20.69 -7.70 -15.89
C TRP A 643 -21.28 -7.42 -14.50
N GLN A 644 -20.63 -7.91 -13.46
CA GLN A 644 -21.01 -7.64 -12.08
C GLN A 644 -20.03 -6.66 -11.46
N SER A 645 -20.56 -5.62 -10.81
CA SER A 645 -19.74 -4.70 -10.02
C SER A 645 -19.10 -5.44 -8.84
N PRO A 646 -17.99 -4.93 -8.28
CA PRO A 646 -17.42 -5.50 -7.06
C PRO A 646 -18.45 -5.68 -5.94
N GLY A 647 -19.41 -4.76 -5.80
CA GLY A 647 -20.50 -4.86 -4.83
C GLY A 647 -21.52 -5.95 -5.16
N GLU A 648 -21.86 -6.15 -6.42
CA GLU A 648 -22.80 -7.22 -6.86
C GLU A 648 -22.20 -8.62 -6.64
N LYS A 649 -20.89 -8.78 -6.86
CA LYS A 649 -20.18 -10.05 -6.67
C LYS A 649 -20.19 -10.53 -5.21
N GLN A 650 -20.19 -9.61 -4.25
CA GLN A 650 -20.21 -9.96 -2.82
C GLN A 650 -21.58 -10.45 -2.34
N VAL A 651 -22.69 -9.90 -2.87
CA VAL A 651 -24.06 -10.31 -2.49
C VAL A 651 -24.47 -11.64 -3.11
N ALA A 652 -23.89 -11.99 -4.27
CA ALA A 652 -24.19 -13.24 -4.98
C ALA A 652 -23.51 -14.49 -4.39
N LEU A 653 -22.59 -14.32 -3.44
CA LEU A 653 -22.03 -15.44 -2.68
C LEU A 653 -23.06 -15.84 -1.62
N PRO A 654 -23.59 -17.09 -1.63
CA PRO A 654 -24.50 -17.52 -0.58
C PRO A 654 -23.80 -17.35 0.76
N SER A 655 -24.43 -16.61 1.69
CA SER A 655 -24.00 -16.63 3.08
C SER A 655 -23.96 -18.08 3.54
N PRO A 656 -22.81 -18.58 4.01
CA PRO A 656 -22.70 -19.97 4.46
C PRO A 656 -23.63 -20.29 5.64
#